data_AF-E0U7Q0-F1
#
_entry.id   AF-E0U7Q0-F1
#
_cell.length_a   1.000
_cell.length_b   1.000
_cell.length_c   1.000
_cell.angle_alpha   90.00
_cell.angle_beta   90.00
_cell.angle_gamma   90.00
#
_symmetry.space_group_name_H-M   'P 1'
#
loop_
_entity.id
_entity.type
_entity.pdbx_description
1 polymer ?
#
loop_
_entity_poly.entity_id
_entity_poly.type
_entity_poly.pdbx_seq_one_letter_code
_entity_poly.pdbx_strand_id
1 'polypeptide(L)'
;MVEEEVSLCEAIRQEREAKPKRQITIDFFNENLSSLPNQETKEVAEQFEKNILKNFIKSSDVPWLNAYKKQELNNFIRFLFYLFEDNQIQETIAFTQTLSWIKKLIDNCQKNENFVFEASPAHPNIYYVKLNHKKYQSKIRVKLILYKADFNNDYKDKTSQKTYLDELVEEEGQKIFFISAYQSASKGLNPIIKSRNGEDKDFDSLVLLMDSYYTVMKRQNKKSNDSEKSTTLYHFALMKSIVNVSDSNLEIKDFNKYLNQPEALAFREQQHQILLGKAILQAIGRSERRDFPNQMVKIFINEETRKNLVNFYRYLNREEPKEIRKLSVNNHKVYLKVQEEENKRAINHYENHVYDEIDAYFAFQNFRDKMLNDIENFHQNKKAFAITKAWEALRDPVVFKEPETYLEELRKSKLFPDNFIESLFYHKSEQSKFTPYLKLEEEDGKKFLIISDSIHGDTIYSYQNRLYPESLKANSGGYDLEGNEISLLDPKTDSIYKLYNQLLPEPEIFNTYIPRRDFFYDVLYPSLAENFVARWIRDIIFEGKDWKAIKTFYGFERLLDFKKYNKLYERFDLYYIKGNTLLCIDVKAWSKTSGNRLSKETVEKSKDKLNIIVSDYPEFSNVRGLLLNLHARQEKDNQYPPMLYSGNLIYFDNHNFPVESDTLRNFLFQKEK
;
A
#
# COMPACT_ATOMS: atom_id res chain seq x y z
N MET A 1 -9.56 40.50 5.14
CA MET A 1 -9.86 39.62 3.98
C MET A 1 -9.84 38.14 4.30
N VAL A 2 -8.69 37.48 4.56
CA VAL A 2 -8.69 36.00 4.76
C VAL A 2 -9.41 35.57 6.04
N GLU A 3 -9.30 36.33 7.14
CA GLU A 3 -9.94 35.95 8.41
C GLU A 3 -11.45 36.17 8.41
N GLU A 4 -11.93 37.27 7.80
CA GLU A 4 -13.37 37.55 7.64
C GLU A 4 -14.07 36.47 6.82
N GLU A 5 -13.42 35.98 5.75
CA GLU A 5 -13.92 34.87 4.95
C GLU A 5 -14.02 33.59 5.78
N VAL A 6 -12.98 33.26 6.56
CA VAL A 6 -12.98 32.09 7.44
C VAL A 6 -14.09 32.20 8.48
N SER A 7 -14.23 33.34 9.15
CA SER A 7 -15.30 33.57 10.14
C SER A 7 -16.69 33.47 9.51
N LEU A 8 -16.87 33.93 8.27
CA LEU A 8 -18.13 33.77 7.54
C LEU A 8 -18.43 32.28 7.27
N CYS A 9 -17.45 31.50 6.81
CA CYS A 9 -17.62 30.06 6.63
C CYS A 9 -18.00 29.34 7.94
N GLU A 10 -17.38 29.72 9.05
CA GLU A 10 -17.68 29.17 10.38
C GLU A 10 -19.09 29.54 10.83
N ALA A 11 -19.51 30.79 10.63
CA ALA A 11 -20.86 31.26 10.94
C ALA A 11 -21.93 30.52 10.12
N ILE A 12 -21.72 30.36 8.81
CA ILE A 12 -22.61 29.59 7.93
C ILE A 12 -22.71 28.13 8.40
N ARG A 13 -21.58 27.53 8.78
CA ARG A 13 -21.56 26.16 9.30
C ARG A 13 -22.38 26.05 10.59
N GLN A 14 -22.17 26.95 11.54
CA GLN A 14 -22.92 26.99 12.81
C GLN A 14 -24.41 27.18 12.59
N GLU A 15 -24.80 28.07 11.67
CA GLU A 15 -26.21 28.31 11.34
C GLU A 15 -26.90 27.08 10.73
N ARG A 16 -26.19 26.34 9.87
CA ARG A 16 -26.70 25.10 9.27
C ARG A 16 -26.73 23.93 10.24
N GLU A 17 -25.87 23.94 11.24
CA GLU A 17 -25.82 22.92 12.30
C GLU A 17 -26.87 23.15 13.39
N ALA A 18 -27.31 24.39 13.61
CA ALA A 18 -28.34 24.71 14.58
C ALA A 18 -29.64 23.92 14.31
N LYS A 19 -30.10 23.14 15.31
CA LYS A 19 -31.36 22.41 15.25
C LYS A 19 -32.51 23.40 14.99
N PRO A 20 -33.43 23.14 14.04
CA PRO A 20 -33.83 21.82 13.51
C PRO A 20 -33.35 21.50 12.08
N LYS A 21 -32.36 22.22 11.54
CA LYS A 21 -32.09 22.17 10.09
C LYS A 21 -31.49 20.84 9.60
N ARG A 22 -30.54 20.25 10.35
CA ARG A 22 -29.75 19.11 9.84
C ARG A 22 -29.20 18.22 10.96
N GLN A 23 -29.35 16.90 10.84
CA GLN A 23 -28.74 15.89 11.70
C GLN A 23 -27.85 14.98 10.85
N ILE A 24 -26.56 14.92 11.19
CA ILE A 24 -25.55 14.19 10.43
C ILE A 24 -24.98 13.07 11.29
N THR A 25 -24.98 11.84 10.77
CA THR A 25 -24.27 10.69 11.36
C THR A 25 -23.19 10.22 10.41
N ILE A 26 -22.08 9.72 10.95
CA ILE A 26 -20.95 9.25 10.16
C ILE A 26 -20.53 7.89 10.67
N ASP A 27 -20.53 6.92 9.78
CA ASP A 27 -20.21 5.53 10.07
C ASP A 27 -19.06 5.04 9.18
N PHE A 28 -18.09 4.35 9.78
CA PHE A 28 -17.01 3.69 9.07
C PHE A 28 -17.32 2.21 8.86
N PHE A 29 -17.09 1.70 7.65
CA PHE A 29 -17.35 0.29 7.31
C PHE A 29 -16.10 -0.41 6.73
N ASN A 30 -16.15 -1.75 6.66
CA ASN A 30 -15.05 -2.69 6.37
C ASN A 30 -14.05 -2.94 7.51
N GLU A 31 -14.11 -2.17 8.60
CA GLU A 31 -13.27 -2.41 9.77
C GLU A 31 -13.64 -3.67 10.55
N ASN A 32 -14.93 -4.01 10.55
CA ASN A 32 -15.50 -5.26 11.06
C ASN A 32 -16.49 -5.75 10.00
N LEU A 33 -16.40 -7.01 9.58
CA LEU A 33 -17.33 -7.63 8.61
C LEU A 33 -18.80 -7.61 9.09
N SER A 34 -19.05 -7.23 10.35
CA SER A 34 -20.36 -7.02 10.98
C SER A 34 -20.93 -5.61 10.81
N SER A 35 -20.19 -4.65 10.27
CA SER A 35 -20.69 -3.28 10.05
C SER A 35 -21.74 -3.20 8.93
N LEU A 36 -21.57 -4.01 7.88
CA LEU A 36 -22.51 -4.16 6.77
C LEU A 36 -22.41 -5.59 6.19
N PRO A 37 -23.53 -6.24 5.83
CA PRO A 37 -24.92 -5.78 5.97
C PRO A 37 -25.49 -6.05 7.38
N ASN A 38 -26.75 -5.65 7.60
CA ASN A 38 -27.48 -5.91 8.84
C ASN A 38 -27.75 -7.41 9.07
N GLN A 39 -28.20 -7.76 10.28
CA GLN A 39 -28.23 -9.15 10.76
C GLN A 39 -29.17 -10.06 9.95
N GLU A 40 -30.28 -9.56 9.39
CA GLU A 40 -31.26 -10.38 8.66
C GLU A 40 -30.78 -10.75 7.25
N THR A 41 -30.06 -9.84 6.56
CA THR A 41 -29.54 -10.04 5.21
C THR A 41 -28.10 -10.55 5.18
N LYS A 42 -27.41 -10.59 6.32
CA LYS A 42 -26.01 -11.04 6.43
C LYS A 42 -25.74 -12.38 5.74
N GLU A 43 -26.50 -13.41 6.10
CA GLU A 43 -26.32 -14.74 5.51
C GLU A 43 -26.60 -14.74 3.99
N VAL A 44 -27.55 -13.90 3.54
CA VAL A 44 -27.91 -13.82 2.12
C VAL A 44 -26.84 -13.09 1.32
N ALA A 45 -26.27 -12.02 1.87
CA ALA A 45 -25.15 -11.31 1.26
C ALA A 45 -23.89 -12.19 1.19
N GLU A 46 -23.57 -12.93 2.26
CA GLU A 46 -22.45 -13.88 2.26
C GLU A 46 -22.62 -14.98 1.21
N GLN A 47 -23.85 -15.46 0.99
CA GLN A 47 -24.16 -16.41 -0.08
C GLN A 47 -24.03 -15.77 -1.46
N PHE A 48 -24.46 -14.52 -1.64
CA PHE A 48 -24.26 -13.79 -2.90
C PHE A 48 -22.77 -13.62 -3.21
N GLU A 49 -21.98 -13.23 -2.22
CA GLU A 49 -20.52 -13.07 -2.34
C GLU A 49 -19.86 -14.39 -2.79
N LYS A 50 -20.20 -15.50 -2.12
CA LYS A 50 -19.64 -16.83 -2.38
C LYS A 50 -20.04 -17.40 -3.75
N ASN A 51 -21.30 -17.21 -4.17
CA ASN A 51 -21.86 -17.93 -5.31
C ASN A 51 -21.93 -17.09 -6.60
N ILE A 52 -22.12 -15.78 -6.48
CA ILE A 52 -22.36 -14.91 -7.65
C ILE A 52 -21.14 -14.04 -7.88
N LEU A 53 -20.72 -13.29 -6.86
CA LEU A 53 -19.61 -12.36 -7.02
C LEU A 53 -18.29 -13.10 -7.27
N LYS A 54 -17.99 -14.16 -6.50
CA LYS A 54 -16.80 -14.99 -6.74
C LYS A 54 -16.79 -15.59 -8.15
N ASN A 55 -17.94 -16.07 -8.64
CA ASN A 55 -18.05 -16.63 -9.98
C ASN A 55 -17.94 -15.56 -11.08
N PHE A 56 -18.51 -14.37 -10.87
CA PHE A 56 -18.33 -13.22 -11.76
C PHE A 56 -16.86 -12.82 -11.84
N ILE A 57 -16.17 -12.73 -10.70
CA ILE A 57 -14.76 -12.39 -10.63
C ILE A 57 -13.91 -13.45 -11.37
N LYS A 58 -14.20 -14.74 -11.17
CA LYS A 58 -13.49 -15.85 -11.84
C LYS A 58 -13.75 -15.92 -13.35
N SER A 59 -14.99 -15.74 -13.78
CA SER A 59 -15.37 -15.78 -15.21
C SER A 59 -14.98 -14.52 -15.98
N SER A 60 -14.73 -13.43 -15.28
CA SER A 60 -14.14 -12.23 -15.84
C SER A 60 -12.65 -12.48 -16.10
N ASP A 61 -12.34 -13.13 -17.22
CA ASP A 61 -10.99 -13.46 -17.74
C ASP A 61 -10.15 -12.21 -18.09
N VAL A 62 -10.20 -11.17 -17.24
CA VAL A 62 -9.75 -9.81 -17.55
C VAL A 62 -8.61 -9.40 -16.61
N PRO A 63 -7.40 -9.15 -17.12
CA PRO A 63 -6.22 -8.75 -16.33
C PRO A 63 -6.36 -7.42 -15.54
N TRP A 64 -7.54 -6.77 -15.56
CA TRP A 64 -7.76 -5.39 -15.10
C TRP A 64 -8.62 -5.28 -13.83
N LEU A 65 -9.10 -6.39 -13.26
CA LEU A 65 -9.85 -6.40 -12.00
C LEU A 65 -8.89 -6.67 -10.82
N ASN A 66 -8.27 -5.62 -10.30
CA ASN A 66 -7.37 -5.72 -9.15
C ASN A 66 -8.14 -5.82 -7.81
N ALA A 67 -7.42 -6.09 -6.72
CA ALA A 67 -7.91 -6.16 -5.34
C ALA A 67 -8.92 -5.07 -5.00
N TYR A 68 -8.53 -3.81 -5.24
CA TYR A 68 -9.33 -2.63 -4.91
C TYR A 68 -10.68 -2.65 -5.63
N LYS A 69 -10.70 -3.01 -6.92
CA LYS A 69 -11.96 -3.10 -7.66
C LYS A 69 -12.86 -4.22 -7.15
N LYS A 70 -12.28 -5.36 -6.75
CA LYS A 70 -13.04 -6.47 -6.15
C LYS A 70 -13.64 -6.04 -4.81
N GLN A 71 -12.88 -5.31 -4.01
CA GLN A 71 -13.34 -4.76 -2.74
C GLN A 71 -14.45 -3.71 -2.94
N GLU A 72 -14.34 -2.80 -3.91
CA GLU A 72 -15.45 -1.87 -4.23
C GLU A 72 -16.73 -2.61 -4.63
N LEU A 73 -16.61 -3.71 -5.39
CA LEU A 73 -17.77 -4.55 -5.75
C LEU A 73 -18.38 -5.24 -4.52
N ASN A 74 -17.55 -5.75 -3.61
CA ASN A 74 -18.02 -6.28 -2.32
C ASN A 74 -18.75 -5.19 -1.51
N ASN A 75 -18.16 -4.00 -1.39
CA ASN A 75 -18.74 -2.86 -0.67
C ASN A 75 -20.09 -2.46 -1.26
N PHE A 76 -20.18 -2.37 -2.59
CA PHE A 76 -21.42 -2.08 -3.30
C PHE A 76 -22.51 -3.09 -2.95
N ILE A 77 -22.20 -4.39 -3.00
CA ILE A 77 -23.16 -5.45 -2.68
C ILE A 77 -23.57 -5.36 -1.21
N ARG A 78 -22.63 -5.31 -0.27
CA ARG A 78 -22.95 -5.23 1.16
C ARG A 78 -23.83 -4.03 1.49
N PHE A 79 -23.55 -2.88 0.89
CA PHE A 79 -24.36 -1.68 1.08
C PHE A 79 -25.76 -1.81 0.44
N LEU A 80 -25.86 -2.42 -0.74
CA LEU A 80 -27.16 -2.72 -1.35
C LEU A 80 -28.03 -3.61 -0.44
N PHE A 81 -27.44 -4.60 0.22
CA PHE A 81 -28.14 -5.46 1.18
C PHE A 81 -28.57 -4.70 2.44
N TYR A 82 -27.70 -3.83 2.97
CA TYR A 82 -28.04 -2.92 4.07
C TYR A 82 -29.27 -2.05 3.77
N LEU A 83 -29.39 -1.55 2.53
CA LEU A 83 -30.53 -0.74 2.12
C LEU A 83 -31.88 -1.46 2.14
N PHE A 84 -31.93 -2.79 2.07
CA PHE A 84 -33.21 -3.51 2.17
C PHE A 84 -33.79 -3.48 3.59
N GLU A 85 -32.96 -3.27 4.61
CA GLU A 85 -33.37 -3.33 6.02
C GLU A 85 -33.47 -1.96 6.71
N ASP A 86 -32.66 -0.97 6.33
CA ASP A 86 -32.66 0.31 7.04
C ASP A 86 -33.91 1.13 6.72
N ASN A 87 -34.87 1.23 7.65
CA ASN A 87 -36.12 1.96 7.41
C ASN A 87 -35.96 3.50 7.36
N GLN A 88 -34.82 4.03 7.76
CA GLN A 88 -34.56 5.48 7.84
C GLN A 88 -34.01 6.05 6.53
N ILE A 89 -33.35 5.22 5.69
CA ILE A 89 -32.79 5.65 4.40
C ILE A 89 -33.75 5.29 3.27
N GLN A 90 -34.24 6.29 2.55
CA GLN A 90 -35.01 6.11 1.32
C GLN A 90 -34.17 6.38 0.07
N GLU A 91 -33.30 7.40 0.10
CA GLU A 91 -32.43 7.74 -1.03
C GLU A 91 -30.96 7.78 -0.64
N THR A 92 -30.15 7.16 -1.49
CA THR A 92 -28.70 7.08 -1.33
C THR A 92 -28.00 7.60 -2.56
N ILE A 93 -26.99 8.44 -2.36
CA ILE A 93 -25.97 8.72 -3.37
C ILE A 93 -24.68 7.99 -3.04
N ALA A 94 -24.14 7.24 -3.99
CA ALA A 94 -22.83 6.60 -3.85
C ALA A 94 -21.83 7.07 -4.90
N PHE A 95 -20.57 7.14 -4.48
CA PHE A 95 -19.44 7.43 -5.34
C PHE A 95 -18.49 6.23 -5.40
N THR A 96 -18.08 5.87 -6.62
CA THR A 96 -17.25 4.69 -6.92
C THR A 96 -16.24 4.98 -8.04
N GLN A 97 -15.16 4.21 -8.13
CA GLN A 97 -14.25 4.20 -9.28
C GLN A 97 -14.55 3.07 -10.27
N THR A 98 -15.44 2.15 -9.90
CA THR A 98 -15.70 0.89 -10.59
C THR A 98 -17.11 0.80 -11.16
N LEU A 99 -17.75 1.94 -11.46
CA LEU A 99 -19.11 2.01 -12.02
C LEU A 99 -19.33 1.06 -13.21
N SER A 100 -18.36 0.96 -14.13
CA SER A 100 -18.44 0.03 -15.27
C SER A 100 -18.44 -1.44 -14.86
N TRP A 101 -17.74 -1.79 -13.79
CA TRP A 101 -17.70 -3.15 -13.25
C TRP A 101 -18.95 -3.47 -12.46
N ILE A 102 -19.48 -2.51 -11.69
CA ILE A 102 -20.80 -2.64 -11.05
C ILE A 102 -21.86 -2.96 -12.10
N LYS A 103 -21.87 -2.23 -13.23
CA LYS A 103 -22.79 -2.51 -14.34
C LYS A 103 -22.63 -3.94 -14.88
N LYS A 104 -21.40 -4.38 -15.17
CA LYS A 104 -21.14 -5.75 -15.65
C LYS A 104 -21.57 -6.83 -14.66
N LEU A 105 -21.38 -6.59 -13.36
CA LEU A 105 -21.85 -7.49 -12.31
C LEU A 105 -23.37 -7.59 -12.34
N ILE A 106 -24.06 -6.45 -12.42
CA ILE A 106 -25.53 -6.40 -12.50
C ILE A 106 -26.04 -7.14 -13.74
N ASP A 107 -25.44 -6.89 -14.91
CA ASP A 107 -25.80 -7.55 -16.17
C ASP A 107 -25.61 -9.08 -16.08
N ASN A 108 -24.58 -9.55 -15.35
CA ASN A 108 -24.40 -10.98 -15.07
C ASN A 108 -25.48 -11.53 -14.12
N CYS A 109 -25.92 -10.74 -13.15
CA CYS A 109 -26.94 -11.13 -12.18
C CYS A 109 -28.36 -11.21 -12.75
N GLN A 110 -28.65 -10.61 -13.92
CA GLN A 110 -29.99 -10.64 -14.54
C GLN A 110 -30.53 -12.06 -14.79
N LYS A 111 -29.63 -13.06 -14.84
CA LYS A 111 -29.98 -14.47 -15.06
C LYS A 111 -30.26 -15.26 -13.78
N ASN A 112 -30.24 -14.62 -12.60
CA ASN A 112 -30.39 -15.29 -11.31
C ASN A 112 -31.83 -15.23 -10.79
N GLU A 113 -32.38 -16.38 -10.38
CA GLU A 113 -33.76 -16.47 -9.87
C GLU A 113 -33.96 -15.90 -8.46
N ASN A 114 -32.91 -15.90 -7.63
CA ASN A 114 -33.00 -15.46 -6.22
C ASN A 114 -32.71 -13.95 -6.05
N PHE A 115 -32.01 -13.35 -7.00
CA PHE A 115 -31.57 -11.95 -6.98
C PHE A 115 -31.95 -11.28 -8.29
N VAL A 116 -33.14 -10.67 -8.32
CA VAL A 116 -33.69 -10.13 -9.56
C VAL A 116 -33.22 -8.70 -9.75
N PHE A 117 -32.34 -8.50 -10.73
CA PHE A 117 -31.96 -7.19 -11.26
C PHE A 117 -32.73 -6.93 -12.56
N GLU A 118 -33.90 -6.30 -12.44
CA GLU A 118 -34.77 -6.01 -13.58
C GLU A 118 -34.32 -4.71 -14.27
N ALA A 119 -33.86 -4.78 -15.52
CA ALA A 119 -33.52 -3.58 -16.28
C ALA A 119 -34.78 -2.77 -16.62
N SER A 120 -34.70 -1.45 -16.48
CA SER A 120 -35.77 -0.56 -16.90
C SER A 120 -35.95 -0.60 -18.42
N PRO A 121 -37.20 -0.67 -18.92
CA PRO A 121 -37.44 -0.56 -20.34
C PRO A 121 -37.09 0.82 -20.88
N ALA A 122 -37.14 1.87 -20.04
CA ALA A 122 -36.92 3.26 -20.45
C ALA A 122 -35.43 3.63 -20.63
N HIS A 123 -34.54 3.02 -19.85
CA HIS A 123 -33.14 3.46 -19.79
C HIS A 123 -32.16 2.30 -19.45
N PRO A 124 -31.04 2.15 -20.18
CA PRO A 124 -30.11 1.02 -20.04
C PRO A 124 -29.20 1.08 -18.80
N ASN A 125 -29.31 2.13 -17.98
CA ASN A 125 -28.55 2.29 -16.74
C ASN A 125 -29.47 2.45 -15.52
N ILE A 126 -30.75 2.09 -15.65
CA ILE A 126 -31.70 2.03 -14.54
C ILE A 126 -32.09 0.58 -14.36
N TYR A 127 -31.98 0.10 -13.13
CA TYR A 127 -32.34 -1.25 -12.74
C TYR A 127 -33.22 -1.19 -11.51
N TYR A 128 -34.01 -2.22 -11.33
CA TYR A 128 -34.79 -2.40 -10.12
C TYR A 128 -34.46 -3.72 -9.48
N VAL A 129 -34.07 -3.64 -8.21
CA VAL A 129 -33.57 -4.78 -7.45
C VAL A 129 -34.62 -5.22 -6.46
N LYS A 130 -34.93 -6.52 -6.47
CA LYS A 130 -35.76 -7.19 -5.46
C LYS A 130 -35.04 -8.42 -4.94
N LEU A 131 -35.09 -8.62 -3.63
CA LEU A 131 -34.57 -9.82 -2.98
C LEU A 131 -35.69 -10.84 -2.82
N ASN A 132 -35.56 -12.00 -3.46
CA ASN A 132 -36.47 -13.12 -3.28
C ASN A 132 -35.67 -14.38 -2.93
N HIS A 133 -35.22 -14.45 -1.69
CA HIS A 133 -34.41 -15.55 -1.20
C HIS A 133 -35.17 -16.32 -0.10
N LYS A 134 -34.94 -17.64 0.03
CA LYS A 134 -35.62 -18.48 1.04
C LYS A 134 -35.47 -17.95 2.47
N LYS A 135 -34.35 -17.29 2.77
CA LYS A 135 -34.05 -16.72 4.09
C LYS A 135 -34.49 -15.26 4.27
N TYR A 136 -34.75 -14.53 3.18
CA TYR A 136 -35.17 -13.13 3.24
C TYR A 136 -35.92 -12.73 1.97
N GLN A 137 -37.07 -12.11 2.14
CA GLN A 137 -37.88 -11.53 1.06
C GLN A 137 -38.07 -10.05 1.31
N SER A 138 -37.57 -9.21 0.40
CA SER A 138 -37.67 -7.76 0.55
C SER A 138 -39.10 -7.30 0.26
N LYS A 139 -39.72 -6.59 1.20
CA LYS A 139 -40.98 -5.85 0.96
C LYS A 139 -40.77 -4.57 0.13
N ILE A 140 -39.52 -4.12 0.00
CA ILE A 140 -39.11 -2.88 -0.65
C ILE A 140 -38.30 -3.22 -1.91
N ARG A 141 -38.51 -2.46 -2.99
CA ARG A 141 -37.71 -2.50 -4.22
C ARG A 141 -36.66 -1.40 -4.20
N VAL A 142 -35.45 -1.65 -4.69
CA VAL A 142 -34.43 -0.59 -4.85
C VAL A 142 -34.32 -0.21 -6.32
N LYS A 143 -34.61 1.05 -6.66
CA LYS A 143 -34.34 1.66 -7.96
C LYS A 143 -32.88 2.08 -8.02
N LEU A 144 -32.07 1.29 -8.71
CA LEU A 144 -30.65 1.49 -8.90
C LEU A 144 -30.38 2.30 -10.17
N ILE A 145 -29.75 3.46 -10.03
CA ILE A 145 -29.46 4.39 -11.13
C ILE A 145 -27.94 4.51 -11.26
N LEU A 146 -27.38 4.03 -12.38
CA LEU A 146 -25.95 4.11 -12.67
C LEU A 146 -25.66 5.33 -13.54
N TYR A 147 -25.27 6.44 -12.91
CA TYR A 147 -25.05 7.71 -13.60
C TYR A 147 -23.67 7.80 -14.26
N LYS A 148 -23.67 8.15 -15.55
CA LYS A 148 -22.49 8.54 -16.33
C LYS A 148 -22.76 9.87 -17.05
N ALA A 149 -21.73 10.52 -17.57
CA ALA A 149 -21.87 11.84 -18.22
C ALA A 149 -22.92 11.86 -19.34
N ASP A 150 -23.01 10.78 -20.11
CA ASP A 150 -23.97 10.65 -21.22
C ASP A 150 -25.33 10.09 -20.80
N PHE A 151 -25.66 10.03 -19.49
CA PHE A 151 -26.88 9.40 -19.00
C PHE A 151 -28.14 9.95 -19.70
N ASN A 152 -28.28 11.28 -19.79
CA ASN A 152 -29.47 11.87 -20.42
C ASN A 152 -29.59 11.54 -21.92
N ASN A 153 -28.50 11.17 -22.59
CA ASN A 153 -28.51 10.81 -24.01
C ASN A 153 -28.91 9.35 -24.26
N ASP A 154 -28.91 8.53 -23.22
CA ASP A 154 -29.13 7.07 -23.27
C ASP A 154 -30.62 6.69 -23.11
N TYR A 155 -31.53 7.65 -22.93
CA TYR A 155 -32.97 7.38 -22.93
C TYR A 155 -33.40 6.80 -24.28
N LYS A 156 -34.16 5.69 -24.23
CA LYS A 156 -34.65 5.04 -25.45
C LYS A 156 -35.65 5.93 -26.19
N ASP A 157 -36.50 6.63 -25.44
CA ASP A 157 -37.39 7.66 -25.98
C ASP A 157 -36.71 9.04 -25.94
N LYS A 158 -36.10 9.40 -27.07
CA LYS A 158 -35.42 10.68 -27.27
C LYS A 158 -36.38 11.88 -27.42
N THR A 159 -37.69 11.65 -27.56
CA THR A 159 -38.68 12.72 -27.73
C THR A 159 -39.16 13.29 -26.40
N SER A 160 -39.09 12.48 -25.34
CA SER A 160 -39.59 12.81 -24.00
C SER A 160 -38.81 13.92 -23.26
N GLN A 161 -37.66 14.37 -23.77
CA GLN A 161 -36.74 15.32 -23.11
C GLN A 161 -36.39 14.96 -21.65
N LYS A 162 -36.55 13.68 -21.27
CA LYS A 162 -36.27 13.20 -19.92
C LYS A 162 -34.80 13.35 -19.56
N THR A 163 -34.58 13.59 -18.28
CA THR A 163 -33.28 13.72 -17.64
C THR A 163 -33.19 12.81 -16.43
N TYR A 164 -31.98 12.58 -15.91
CA TYR A 164 -31.79 11.81 -14.69
C TYR A 164 -32.57 12.35 -13.48
N LEU A 165 -32.91 13.65 -13.45
CA LEU A 165 -33.70 14.26 -12.38
C LEU A 165 -35.14 13.73 -12.36
N ASP A 166 -35.69 13.38 -13.52
CA ASP A 166 -37.04 12.80 -13.64
C ASP A 166 -37.11 11.38 -13.04
N GLU A 167 -35.95 10.76 -12.78
CA GLU A 167 -35.84 9.45 -12.13
C GLU A 167 -35.68 9.54 -10.61
N LEU A 168 -35.38 10.74 -10.09
CA LEU A 168 -35.13 11.03 -8.68
C LEU A 168 -36.42 11.48 -7.98
N VAL A 169 -37.46 10.66 -8.07
CA VAL A 169 -38.78 10.92 -7.49
C VAL A 169 -39.15 9.78 -6.54
N GLU A 170 -39.60 10.13 -5.35
CA GLU A 170 -40.04 9.16 -4.34
C GLU A 170 -41.27 8.37 -4.80
N GLU A 171 -41.25 7.06 -4.57
CA GLU A 171 -42.38 6.16 -4.85
C GLU A 171 -42.65 5.26 -3.64
N GLU A 172 -43.89 4.78 -3.50
CA GLU A 172 -44.26 3.88 -2.40
C GLU A 172 -43.66 2.47 -2.58
N GLY A 173 -43.10 1.93 -1.49
CA GLY A 173 -42.44 0.62 -1.51
C GLY A 173 -41.13 0.59 -2.31
N GLN A 174 -40.56 1.75 -2.66
CA GLN A 174 -39.35 1.86 -3.45
C GLN A 174 -38.34 2.83 -2.84
N LYS A 175 -37.06 2.44 -2.87
CA LYS A 175 -35.90 3.26 -2.51
C LYS A 175 -35.11 3.67 -3.73
N ILE A 176 -34.35 4.76 -3.66
CA ILE A 176 -33.46 5.20 -4.74
C ILE A 176 -32.01 4.96 -4.34
N PHE A 177 -31.25 4.27 -5.18
CA PHE A 177 -29.81 4.13 -5.04
C PHE A 177 -29.11 4.70 -6.27
N PHE A 178 -28.62 5.92 -6.17
CA PHE A 178 -27.98 6.65 -7.24
C PHE A 178 -26.46 6.51 -7.14
N ILE A 179 -25.83 5.86 -8.12
CA ILE A 179 -24.39 5.59 -8.13
C ILE A 179 -23.72 6.36 -9.24
N SER A 180 -22.69 7.12 -8.89
CA SER A 180 -21.91 7.91 -9.84
C SER A 180 -20.41 7.64 -9.71
N ALA A 181 -19.69 7.87 -10.80
CA ALA A 181 -18.23 7.97 -10.73
C ALA A 181 -17.80 9.21 -9.90
N TYR A 182 -16.70 9.09 -9.14
CA TYR A 182 -16.12 10.22 -8.39
C TYR A 182 -15.81 11.43 -9.28
N GLN A 183 -15.32 11.20 -10.50
CA GLN A 183 -15.00 12.30 -11.41
C GLN A 183 -16.23 13.18 -11.73
N SER A 184 -17.42 12.60 -11.74
CA SER A 184 -18.67 13.36 -11.93
C SER A 184 -18.97 14.30 -10.76
N ALA A 185 -18.50 13.98 -9.54
CA ALA A 185 -18.56 14.86 -8.38
C ALA A 185 -17.72 16.13 -8.54
N SER A 186 -16.89 16.27 -9.58
CA SER A 186 -16.20 17.51 -9.92
C SER A 186 -16.86 18.27 -11.09
N LYS A 187 -17.66 17.59 -11.93
CA LYS A 187 -18.20 18.08 -13.20
C LYS A 187 -19.64 18.63 -13.14
N GLY A 188 -20.04 19.18 -11.99
CA GLY A 188 -21.34 19.88 -11.89
C GLY A 188 -22.57 18.99 -11.64
N LEU A 189 -22.40 17.71 -11.28
CA LEU A 189 -23.51 16.84 -10.85
C LEU A 189 -24.30 17.47 -9.69
N ASN A 190 -25.59 17.70 -9.90
CA ASN A 190 -26.52 18.36 -8.98
C ASN A 190 -27.82 17.57 -8.87
N PRO A 191 -27.81 16.42 -8.19
CA PRO A 191 -29.01 15.61 -8.03
C PRO A 191 -29.85 16.18 -6.88
N ILE A 192 -31.15 16.28 -7.11
CA ILE A 192 -32.17 16.72 -6.14
C ILE A 192 -33.30 15.69 -6.21
N ILE A 193 -33.79 15.26 -5.05
CA ILE A 193 -34.91 14.33 -4.96
C ILE A 193 -36.20 15.14 -4.88
N LYS A 194 -37.22 14.71 -5.62
CA LYS A 194 -38.59 15.19 -5.42
C LYS A 194 -39.33 14.25 -4.49
N SER A 195 -39.82 14.79 -3.38
CA SER A 195 -40.64 14.04 -2.43
C SER A 195 -41.98 13.66 -3.04
N ARG A 196 -42.72 12.76 -2.38
CA ARG A 196 -44.10 12.40 -2.79
C ARG A 196 -45.04 13.61 -2.85
N ASN A 197 -44.76 14.65 -2.06
CA ASN A 197 -45.54 15.88 -2.03
C ASN A 197 -45.09 16.90 -3.10
N GLY A 198 -44.09 16.55 -3.91
CA GLY A 198 -43.51 17.43 -4.94
C GLY A 198 -42.50 18.45 -4.40
N GLU A 199 -42.12 18.35 -3.13
CA GLU A 199 -41.12 19.22 -2.51
C GLU A 199 -39.71 18.74 -2.83
N ASP A 200 -38.78 19.66 -3.07
CA ASP A 200 -37.37 19.32 -3.25
C ASP A 200 -36.75 18.91 -1.90
N LYS A 201 -35.96 17.83 -1.91
CA LYS A 201 -35.11 17.41 -0.79
C LYS A 201 -33.75 16.90 -1.28
N ASP A 202 -32.83 16.68 -0.35
CA ASP A 202 -31.53 16.04 -0.61
C ASP A 202 -31.57 14.54 -0.24
N PHE A 203 -30.50 13.81 -0.52
CA PHE A 203 -30.36 12.40 -0.17
C PHE A 203 -30.29 12.17 1.34
N ASP A 204 -30.97 11.12 1.81
CA ASP A 204 -30.91 10.68 3.21
C ASP A 204 -29.54 10.09 3.58
N SER A 205 -28.80 9.57 2.58
CA SER A 205 -27.45 9.04 2.81
C SER A 205 -26.47 9.22 1.66
N LEU A 206 -25.19 9.27 2.02
CA LEU A 206 -24.05 9.33 1.12
C LEU A 206 -23.07 8.20 1.44
N VAL A 207 -22.61 7.48 0.41
CA VAL A 207 -21.69 6.34 0.56
C VAL A 207 -20.47 6.52 -0.31
N LEU A 208 -19.30 6.42 0.31
CA LEU A 208 -18.02 6.40 -0.37
C LEU A 208 -17.55 4.95 -0.50
N LEU A 209 -17.78 4.33 -1.66
CA LEU A 209 -17.44 2.91 -1.92
C LEU A 209 -15.95 2.68 -2.22
N MET A 210 -15.13 3.73 -2.14
CA MET A 210 -13.82 3.82 -2.79
C MET A 210 -12.71 3.05 -2.08
N ASP A 211 -12.05 2.13 -2.77
CA ASP A 211 -10.75 1.58 -2.36
C ASP A 211 -9.63 2.14 -3.27
N SER A 212 -8.36 2.02 -2.87
CA SER A 212 -7.24 2.90 -3.28
C SER A 212 -7.29 3.52 -4.70
N TYR A 213 -7.08 4.83 -4.78
CA TYR A 213 -7.22 5.59 -6.02
C TYR A 213 -6.24 5.18 -7.11
N TYR A 214 -6.82 4.84 -8.26
CA TYR A 214 -6.14 4.92 -9.55
C TYR A 214 -5.97 6.40 -9.89
N THR A 215 -4.85 6.99 -9.46
CA THR A 215 -4.47 8.32 -9.93
C THR A 215 -4.30 8.32 -11.45
N VAL A 216 -4.73 9.43 -12.05
CA VAL A 216 -4.25 9.89 -13.36
C VAL A 216 -2.70 9.95 -13.42
N MET A 217 -2.03 9.89 -12.26
CA MET A 217 -0.57 9.89 -12.08
C MET A 217 0.11 8.52 -12.29
N LYS A 218 -0.64 7.41 -12.42
CA LYS A 218 -0.10 6.16 -12.99
C LYS A 218 -0.12 6.30 -14.51
N ARG A 219 1.03 6.04 -15.16
CA ARG A 219 1.16 5.95 -16.63
C ARG A 219 -0.05 5.18 -17.17
N GLN A 220 -0.94 5.88 -17.86
CA GLN A 220 -1.95 5.21 -18.65
C GLN A 220 -1.19 4.47 -19.76
N ASN A 221 -1.27 3.14 -19.77
CA ASN A 221 -0.79 2.36 -20.90
C ASN A 221 -1.65 2.76 -22.11
N LYS A 222 -1.02 3.53 -23.02
CA LYS A 222 -1.42 3.88 -24.39
C LYS A 222 -2.87 3.53 -24.75
N LYS A 223 -3.77 4.54 -24.85
CA LYS A 223 -4.87 4.57 -25.86
C LYS A 223 -5.82 5.80 -25.88
N SER A 224 -5.57 6.90 -25.17
CA SER A 224 -6.41 8.12 -25.33
C SER A 224 -5.58 9.35 -25.68
N ASN A 225 -6.09 10.16 -26.62
CA ASN A 225 -5.53 11.47 -26.99
C ASN A 225 -5.57 12.49 -25.83
N ASP A 226 -6.26 12.18 -24.72
CA ASP A 226 -6.26 12.98 -23.47
C ASP A 226 -5.05 12.67 -22.55
N SER A 227 -4.30 11.59 -22.83
CA SER A 227 -3.10 11.24 -22.06
C SER A 227 -1.99 12.28 -22.20
N GLU A 228 -1.87 12.95 -23.35
CA GLU A 228 -0.86 14.01 -23.55
C GLU A 228 -1.18 15.28 -22.75
N LYS A 229 -2.45 15.71 -22.69
CA LYS A 229 -2.86 16.90 -21.92
C LYS A 229 -2.71 16.71 -20.42
N SER A 230 -3.11 15.55 -19.90
CA SER A 230 -2.99 15.21 -18.47
C SER A 230 -1.54 15.06 -18.03
N THR A 231 -0.69 14.43 -18.86
CA THR A 231 0.76 14.34 -18.61
C THR A 231 1.43 15.72 -18.69
N THR A 232 0.98 16.60 -19.58
CA THR A 232 1.51 17.97 -19.71
C THR A 232 1.14 18.87 -18.53
N LEU A 233 -0.12 18.86 -18.08
CA LEU A 233 -0.54 19.58 -16.87
C LEU A 233 0.23 19.11 -15.62
N TYR A 234 0.47 17.81 -15.53
CA TYR A 234 1.29 17.20 -14.49
C TYR A 234 2.76 17.66 -14.56
N HIS A 235 3.36 17.66 -15.75
CA HIS A 235 4.69 18.20 -15.94
C HIS A 235 4.76 19.69 -15.55
N PHE A 236 3.76 20.50 -15.91
CA PHE A 236 3.71 21.91 -15.48
C PHE A 236 3.57 22.09 -13.97
N ALA A 237 2.79 21.25 -13.28
CA ALA A 237 2.65 21.31 -11.83
C ALA A 237 3.96 20.95 -11.09
N LEU A 238 4.66 19.90 -11.56
CA LEU A 238 6.01 19.57 -11.06
C LEU A 238 7.04 20.64 -11.44
N MET A 239 6.98 21.22 -12.63
CA MET A 239 7.87 22.32 -13.02
C MET A 239 7.71 23.52 -12.09
N LYS A 240 6.47 23.95 -11.81
CA LYS A 240 6.21 25.08 -10.90
C LYS A 240 6.73 24.83 -9.48
N SER A 241 6.63 23.61 -8.97
CA SER A 241 7.10 23.32 -7.61
C SER A 241 8.62 23.18 -7.52
N ILE A 242 9.27 22.53 -8.49
CA ILE A 242 10.73 22.38 -8.50
C ILE A 242 11.41 23.75 -8.65
N VAL A 243 10.82 24.66 -9.42
CA VAL A 243 11.27 26.07 -9.52
C VAL A 243 11.08 26.82 -8.19
N ASN A 244 10.06 26.49 -7.38
CA ASN A 244 9.87 27.10 -6.06
C ASN A 244 10.80 26.51 -4.97
N VAL A 245 11.30 25.29 -5.15
CA VAL A 245 12.11 24.56 -4.14
C VAL A 245 13.62 24.76 -4.37
N SER A 246 14.02 25.26 -5.53
CA SER A 246 15.44 25.46 -5.85
C SER A 246 15.70 26.84 -6.43
N ASP A 247 16.72 27.55 -5.91
CA ASP A 247 17.30 28.75 -6.54
C ASP A 247 18.06 28.43 -7.85
N SER A 248 17.83 27.26 -8.45
CA SER A 248 18.59 26.79 -9.60
C SER A 248 17.85 27.01 -10.92
N ASN A 249 18.57 27.54 -11.92
CA ASN A 249 18.11 27.69 -13.30
C ASN A 249 17.93 26.30 -13.94
N LEU A 250 16.74 25.74 -13.80
CA LEU A 250 16.38 24.46 -14.37
C LEU A 250 15.89 24.62 -15.79
N GLU A 251 16.60 24.03 -16.74
CA GLU A 251 16.18 24.00 -18.13
C GLU A 251 15.15 22.87 -18.37
N ILE A 252 14.14 23.14 -19.22
CA ILE A 252 13.06 22.20 -19.56
C ILE A 252 13.61 20.84 -20.06
N LYS A 253 14.77 20.85 -20.72
CA LYS A 253 15.43 19.64 -21.25
C LYS A 253 15.87 18.65 -20.15
N ASP A 254 16.15 19.15 -18.94
CA ASP A 254 16.61 18.33 -17.81
C ASP A 254 15.45 17.75 -16.99
N PHE A 255 14.22 18.13 -17.29
CA PHE A 255 13.04 17.78 -16.50
C PHE A 255 12.79 16.26 -16.38
N ASN A 256 13.07 15.50 -17.44
CA ASN A 256 12.99 14.02 -17.41
C ASN A 256 14.00 13.39 -16.45
N LYS A 257 15.13 14.04 -16.18
CA LYS A 257 16.11 13.61 -15.18
C LYS A 257 15.59 13.85 -13.76
N TYR A 258 14.93 14.99 -13.53
CA TYR A 258 14.31 15.35 -12.24
C TYR A 258 13.11 14.46 -11.88
N LEU A 259 12.29 14.06 -12.84
CA LEU A 259 11.16 13.14 -12.60
C LEU A 259 11.58 11.76 -12.03
N ASN A 260 12.85 11.40 -12.16
CA ASN A 260 13.43 10.17 -11.62
C ASN A 260 14.15 10.38 -10.28
N GLN A 261 14.17 11.59 -9.73
CA GLN A 261 14.78 11.88 -8.44
C GLN A 261 13.84 11.54 -7.27
N PRO A 262 14.37 11.17 -6.08
CA PRO A 262 13.58 10.87 -4.88
C PRO A 262 12.63 12.00 -4.47
N GLU A 263 13.04 13.25 -4.61
CA GLU A 263 12.30 14.46 -4.26
C GLU A 263 11.04 14.60 -5.13
N ALA A 264 11.15 14.25 -6.42
CA ALA A 264 10.01 14.21 -7.32
C ALA A 264 9.02 13.11 -6.94
N LEU A 265 9.49 11.98 -6.40
CA LEU A 265 8.61 10.90 -5.93
C LEU A 265 7.83 11.32 -4.67
N ALA A 266 8.50 11.92 -3.68
CA ALA A 266 7.83 12.46 -2.49
C ALA A 266 6.78 13.52 -2.85
N PHE A 267 7.11 14.45 -3.76
CA PHE A 267 6.16 15.45 -4.25
C PHE A 267 4.98 14.81 -4.98
N ARG A 268 5.22 13.79 -5.83
CA ARG A 268 4.14 13.06 -6.52
C ARG A 268 3.18 12.41 -5.54
N GLU A 269 3.70 11.79 -4.49
CA GLU A 269 2.90 11.16 -3.44
C GLU A 269 2.08 12.22 -2.70
N GLN A 270 2.69 13.34 -2.33
CA GLN A 270 1.98 14.46 -1.70
C GLN A 270 0.86 15.02 -2.58
N GLN A 271 1.14 15.32 -3.86
CA GLN A 271 0.12 15.81 -4.80
C GLN A 271 -1.00 14.80 -5.02
N HIS A 272 -0.65 13.52 -5.09
CA HIS A 272 -1.63 12.44 -5.14
C HIS A 272 -2.55 12.47 -3.91
N GLN A 273 -2.01 12.60 -2.70
CA GLN A 273 -2.79 12.68 -1.46
C GLN A 273 -3.70 13.92 -1.43
N ILE A 274 -3.21 15.06 -1.92
CA ILE A 274 -4.01 16.30 -2.00
C ILE A 274 -5.17 16.14 -2.98
N LEU A 275 -4.92 15.60 -4.18
CA LEU A 275 -5.98 15.37 -5.18
C LEU A 275 -7.03 14.38 -4.69
N LEU A 276 -6.58 13.34 -3.98
CA LEU A 276 -7.45 12.39 -3.30
C LEU A 276 -8.39 13.06 -2.31
N GLY A 277 -7.81 13.81 -1.35
CA GLY A 277 -8.57 14.54 -0.34
C GLY A 277 -9.57 15.49 -0.97
N LYS A 278 -9.16 16.26 -1.98
CA LYS A 278 -10.05 17.16 -2.73
C LYS A 278 -11.23 16.44 -3.38
N ALA A 279 -10.99 15.29 -4.00
CA ALA A 279 -12.07 14.51 -4.62
C ALA A 279 -13.06 13.97 -3.57
N ILE A 280 -12.57 13.53 -2.42
CA ILE A 280 -13.41 13.06 -1.30
C ILE A 280 -14.24 14.21 -0.73
N LEU A 281 -13.62 15.37 -0.44
CA LEU A 281 -14.34 16.55 0.05
C LEU A 281 -15.42 17.02 -0.91
N GLN A 282 -15.13 17.00 -2.22
CA GLN A 282 -16.11 17.35 -3.25
C GLN A 282 -17.28 16.38 -3.33
N ALA A 283 -17.03 15.08 -3.12
CA ALA A 283 -18.06 14.05 -3.10
C ALA A 283 -18.98 14.21 -1.89
N ILE A 284 -18.41 14.34 -0.68
CA ILE A 284 -19.16 14.62 0.55
C ILE A 284 -19.96 15.92 0.41
N GLY A 285 -19.36 16.93 -0.24
CA GLY A 285 -20.01 18.21 -0.51
C GLY A 285 -21.20 18.15 -1.48
N ARG A 286 -21.48 17.00 -2.12
CA ARG A 286 -22.65 16.85 -3.00
C ARG A 286 -23.95 16.68 -2.25
N SER A 287 -23.92 16.22 -1.00
CA SER A 287 -25.11 16.09 -0.17
C SER A 287 -25.37 17.32 0.72
N GLU A 288 -24.79 18.49 0.41
CA GLU A 288 -24.97 19.74 1.20
C GLU A 288 -25.06 21.01 0.35
N ARG A 289 -25.37 20.87 -0.95
CA ARG A 289 -25.39 22.00 -1.89
C ARG A 289 -26.55 22.96 -1.67
N ARG A 290 -27.68 22.45 -1.17
CA ARG A 290 -28.88 23.21 -0.85
C ARG A 290 -29.28 22.90 0.59
N ASP A 291 -29.78 23.89 1.28
CA ASP A 291 -30.29 23.73 2.64
C ASP A 291 -31.77 23.37 2.56
N PHE A 292 -32.12 22.22 3.11
CA PHE A 292 -33.52 21.81 3.30
C PHE A 292 -33.80 21.68 4.81
N PRO A 293 -35.03 21.94 5.28
CA PRO A 293 -35.36 21.79 6.69
C PRO A 293 -35.43 20.31 7.12
N ASN A 294 -35.09 20.02 8.38
CA ASN A 294 -35.20 18.69 9.01
C ASN A 294 -34.46 17.55 8.28
N GLN A 295 -33.30 17.84 7.68
CA GLN A 295 -32.54 16.83 6.96
C GLN A 295 -31.84 15.83 7.88
N MET A 296 -32.03 14.54 7.63
CA MET A 296 -31.22 13.45 8.19
C MET A 296 -30.22 13.01 7.13
N VAL A 297 -28.92 13.09 7.41
CA VAL A 297 -27.87 12.71 6.46
C VAL A 297 -26.94 11.70 7.11
N LYS A 298 -26.98 10.45 6.64
CA LYS A 298 -26.05 9.39 7.05
C LYS A 298 -24.90 9.28 6.06
N ILE A 299 -23.67 9.43 6.54
CA ILE A 299 -22.45 9.39 5.70
C ILE A 299 -21.67 8.11 6.01
N PHE A 300 -21.52 7.24 5.02
CA PHE A 300 -20.77 5.99 5.13
C PHE A 300 -19.43 6.10 4.41
N ILE A 301 -18.34 5.86 5.14
CA ILE A 301 -16.97 5.98 4.63
C ILE A 301 -16.25 4.65 4.84
N ASN A 302 -15.71 4.07 3.78
CA ASN A 302 -14.91 2.85 3.93
C ASN A 302 -13.56 3.16 4.60
N GLU A 303 -12.98 2.15 5.23
CA GLU A 303 -11.72 2.28 5.98
C GLU A 303 -10.55 2.86 5.16
N GLU A 304 -10.46 2.55 3.86
CA GLU A 304 -9.36 3.06 3.04
C GLU A 304 -9.51 4.55 2.71
N THR A 305 -10.74 5.02 2.46
CA THR A 305 -11.03 6.45 2.34
C THR A 305 -10.75 7.18 3.64
N ARG A 306 -11.08 6.58 4.79
CA ARG A 306 -10.76 7.14 6.11
C ARG A 306 -9.24 7.34 6.27
N LYS A 307 -8.42 6.34 5.93
CA LYS A 307 -6.95 6.44 5.96
C LYS A 307 -6.42 7.55 5.03
N ASN A 308 -7.01 7.71 3.83
CA ASN A 308 -6.66 8.80 2.92
C ASN A 308 -7.01 10.18 3.51
N LEU A 309 -8.17 10.30 4.17
CA LEU A 309 -8.59 11.53 4.85
C LEU A 309 -7.66 11.89 6.01
N VAL A 310 -7.17 10.93 6.78
CA VAL A 310 -6.17 11.18 7.85
C VAL A 310 -4.94 11.89 7.29
N ASN A 311 -4.36 11.34 6.21
CA ASN A 311 -3.18 11.93 5.57
C ASN A 311 -3.46 13.34 5.01
N PHE A 312 -4.62 13.53 4.41
CA PHE A 312 -5.02 14.80 3.84
C PHE A 312 -5.28 15.87 4.91
N TYR A 313 -5.99 15.54 5.97
CA TYR A 313 -6.25 16.47 7.08
C TYR A 313 -4.97 16.82 7.83
N ARG A 314 -4.03 15.89 7.98
CA ARG A 314 -2.70 16.21 8.50
C ARG A 314 -1.98 17.22 7.62
N TYR A 315 -1.98 17.03 6.30
CA TYR A 315 -1.41 18.01 5.37
C TYR A 315 -2.06 19.40 5.56
N LEU A 316 -3.39 19.47 5.63
CA LEU A 316 -4.08 20.73 5.84
C LEU A 316 -3.74 21.36 7.21
N ASN A 317 -3.71 20.58 8.29
CA ASN A 317 -3.35 21.10 9.62
C ASN A 317 -1.94 21.73 9.64
N ARG A 318 -1.00 21.15 8.90
CA ARG A 318 0.39 21.61 8.86
C ARG A 318 0.61 22.78 7.91
N GLU A 319 0.07 22.70 6.70
CA GLU A 319 0.40 23.63 5.61
C GLU A 319 -0.69 24.68 5.36
N GLU A 320 -1.96 24.32 5.58
CA GLU A 320 -3.13 25.13 5.20
C GLU A 320 -4.23 25.10 6.30
N PRO A 321 -3.93 25.43 7.57
CA PRO A 321 -4.87 25.21 8.69
C PRO A 321 -6.19 25.97 8.57
N LYS A 322 -6.18 27.08 7.81
CA LYS A 322 -7.38 27.87 7.51
C LYS A 322 -8.39 27.11 6.66
N GLU A 323 -7.95 26.19 5.79
CA GLU A 323 -8.85 25.42 4.94
C GLU A 323 -9.70 24.43 5.74
N ILE A 324 -9.20 23.93 6.87
CA ILE A 324 -10.01 23.11 7.81
C ILE A 324 -11.15 23.94 8.40
N ARG A 325 -10.87 25.20 8.76
CA ARG A 325 -11.89 26.11 9.31
C ARG A 325 -12.96 26.46 8.27
N LYS A 326 -12.60 26.46 6.98
CA LYS A 326 -13.53 26.67 5.85
C LYS A 326 -14.34 25.44 5.46
N LEU A 327 -14.12 24.27 6.07
CA LEU A 327 -14.90 23.08 5.77
C LEU A 327 -16.39 23.33 6.02
N SER A 328 -17.18 22.92 5.05
CA SER A 328 -18.63 22.86 5.11
C SER A 328 -19.13 21.89 6.18
N VAL A 329 -20.43 21.90 6.49
CA VAL A 329 -20.99 21.17 7.63
C VAL A 329 -20.71 19.66 7.56
N ASN A 330 -20.97 19.01 6.42
CA ASN A 330 -20.72 17.57 6.29
C ASN A 330 -19.23 17.25 6.37
N ASN A 331 -18.41 18.01 5.65
CA ASN A 331 -16.97 17.80 5.61
C ASN A 331 -16.33 18.04 6.99
N HIS A 332 -16.78 19.05 7.72
CA HIS A 332 -16.32 19.34 9.07
C HIS A 332 -16.74 18.23 10.05
N LYS A 333 -17.97 17.72 9.96
CA LYS A 333 -18.39 16.55 10.77
C LYS A 333 -17.55 15.33 10.46
N VAL A 334 -17.25 15.06 9.18
CA VAL A 334 -16.36 13.97 8.76
C VAL A 334 -14.96 14.17 9.31
N TYR A 335 -14.41 15.38 9.23
CA TYR A 335 -13.14 15.74 9.84
C TYR A 335 -13.12 15.41 11.34
N LEU A 336 -14.09 15.90 12.11
CA LEU A 336 -14.18 15.64 13.55
C LEU A 336 -14.28 14.14 13.86
N LYS A 337 -15.09 13.39 13.11
CA LYS A 337 -15.24 11.95 13.32
C LYS A 337 -13.97 11.17 12.97
N VAL A 338 -13.25 11.57 11.93
CA VAL A 338 -11.93 10.99 11.61
C VAL A 338 -10.93 11.25 12.75
N GLN A 339 -10.88 12.48 13.28
CA GLN A 339 -10.01 12.82 14.41
C GLN A 339 -10.39 12.02 15.67
N GLU A 340 -11.68 11.86 15.97
CA GLU A 340 -12.15 11.04 17.09
C GLU A 340 -11.66 9.60 17.00
N GLU A 341 -11.71 8.98 15.82
CA GLU A 341 -11.21 7.61 15.63
C GLU A 341 -9.68 7.51 15.68
N GLU A 342 -8.96 8.53 15.22
CA GLU A 342 -7.49 8.55 15.34
C GLU A 342 -7.03 8.76 16.78
N ASN A 343 -7.74 9.58 17.56
CA ASN A 343 -7.47 9.73 19.00
C ASN A 343 -7.60 8.42 19.77
N LYS A 344 -8.48 7.51 19.35
CA LYS A 344 -8.59 6.15 19.93
C LYS A 344 -7.38 5.26 19.63
N ARG A 345 -6.61 5.61 18.60
CA ARG A 345 -5.43 4.89 18.11
C ARG A 345 -4.12 5.62 18.44
N ALA A 346 -4.21 6.71 19.21
CA ALA A 346 -3.06 7.52 19.60
C ALA A 346 -2.14 6.74 20.55
N ILE A 347 -0.86 7.09 20.52
CA ILE A 347 0.10 6.69 21.52
C ILE A 347 -0.18 7.51 22.79
N ASN A 348 -0.47 6.79 23.88
CA ASN A 348 -0.65 7.42 25.19
C ASN A 348 0.69 7.94 25.71
N HIS A 349 0.67 9.07 26.42
CA HIS A 349 1.89 9.69 27.00
C HIS A 349 3.00 9.92 25.97
N TYR A 350 2.66 10.59 24.85
CA TYR A 350 3.56 10.78 23.71
C TYR A 350 4.95 11.32 24.09
N GLU A 351 5.05 12.24 25.04
CA GLU A 351 6.35 12.77 25.50
C GLU A 351 7.26 11.67 26.07
N ASN A 352 6.74 10.76 26.90
CA ASN A 352 7.52 9.63 27.42
C ASN A 352 7.95 8.69 26.29
N HIS A 353 7.04 8.44 25.34
CA HIS A 353 7.33 7.63 24.16
C HIS A 353 8.46 8.23 23.31
N VAL A 354 8.55 9.57 23.19
CA VAL A 354 9.67 10.23 22.51
C VAL A 354 11.00 9.89 23.20
N TYR A 355 11.07 10.00 24.53
CA TYR A 355 12.28 9.65 25.28
C TYR A 355 12.65 8.17 25.13
N ASP A 356 11.67 7.26 25.21
CA ASP A 356 11.89 5.82 25.04
C ASP A 356 12.47 5.48 23.64
N GLU A 357 11.98 6.16 22.59
CA GLU A 357 12.48 5.96 21.23
C GLU A 357 13.89 6.55 21.03
N ILE A 358 14.21 7.67 21.69
CA ILE A 358 15.55 8.26 21.67
C ILE A 358 16.55 7.35 22.42
N ASP A 359 16.16 6.81 23.57
CA ASP A 359 16.98 5.86 24.34
C ASP A 359 17.22 4.58 23.54
N ALA A 360 16.19 4.05 22.87
CA ALA A 360 16.32 2.92 21.95
C ALA A 360 17.30 3.24 20.81
N TYR A 361 17.23 4.43 20.21
CA TYR A 361 18.18 4.87 19.19
C TYR A 361 19.62 4.85 19.72
N PHE A 362 19.88 5.42 20.89
CA PHE A 362 21.23 5.42 21.47
C PHE A 362 21.71 4.01 21.81
N ALA A 363 20.86 3.16 22.39
CA ALA A 363 21.21 1.78 22.69
C ALA A 363 21.64 1.01 21.42
N PHE A 364 20.90 1.20 20.31
CA PHE A 364 21.22 0.61 19.02
C PHE A 364 22.56 1.13 18.46
N GLN A 365 22.73 2.46 18.39
CA GLN A 365 23.94 3.06 17.80
C GLN A 365 25.20 2.76 18.62
N ASN A 366 25.12 2.81 19.95
CA ASN A 366 26.24 2.45 20.83
C ASN A 366 26.72 1.01 20.61
N PHE A 367 25.78 0.08 20.46
CA PHE A 367 26.14 -1.31 20.18
C PHE A 367 26.69 -1.47 18.76
N ARG A 368 26.10 -0.79 17.77
CA ARG A 368 26.58 -0.78 16.38
C ARG A 368 28.02 -0.28 16.27
N ASP A 369 28.37 0.81 16.94
CA ASP A 369 29.75 1.35 16.96
C ASP A 369 30.73 0.36 17.58
N LYS A 370 30.33 -0.30 18.69
CA LYS A 370 31.13 -1.37 19.30
C LYS A 370 31.33 -2.52 18.32
N MET A 371 30.28 -2.94 17.62
CA MET A 371 30.36 -4.02 16.64
C MET A 371 31.29 -3.69 15.46
N LEU A 372 31.20 -2.49 14.91
CA LEU A 372 32.08 -2.06 13.81
C LEU A 372 33.55 -2.09 14.24
N ASN A 373 33.86 -1.61 15.44
CA ASN A 373 35.20 -1.71 16.01
C ASN A 373 35.67 -3.18 16.19
N ASP A 374 34.78 -4.06 16.62
CA ASP A 374 35.08 -5.50 16.77
C ASP A 374 35.33 -6.18 15.41
N ILE A 375 34.61 -5.78 14.36
CA ILE A 375 34.86 -6.24 12.98
C ILE A 375 36.23 -5.78 12.47
N GLU A 376 36.58 -4.51 12.68
CA GLU A 376 37.90 -3.99 12.29
C GLU A 376 39.04 -4.70 13.04
N ASN A 377 38.87 -4.94 14.34
CA ASN A 377 39.81 -5.74 15.13
C ASN A 377 39.93 -7.17 14.59
N PHE A 378 38.82 -7.78 14.19
CA PHE A 378 38.81 -9.11 13.57
C PHE A 378 39.59 -9.12 12.26
N HIS A 379 39.42 -8.11 11.39
CA HIS A 379 40.20 -7.95 10.14
C HIS A 379 41.71 -7.79 10.39
N GLN A 380 42.10 -7.27 11.55
CA GLN A 380 43.50 -7.12 11.96
C GLN A 380 44.09 -8.36 12.65
N ASN A 381 43.40 -9.52 12.60
CA ASN A 381 43.79 -10.76 13.28
C ASN A 381 43.92 -10.61 14.82
N LYS A 382 43.27 -9.61 15.42
CA LYS A 382 43.18 -9.50 16.87
C LYS A 382 42.07 -10.43 17.39
N LYS A 383 42.18 -10.90 18.63
CA LYS A 383 41.16 -11.80 19.23
C LYS A 383 39.80 -11.10 19.28
N ALA A 384 38.87 -11.50 18.40
CA ALA A 384 37.49 -10.98 18.35
C ALA A 384 36.45 -12.09 18.07
N PHE A 385 36.69 -13.33 18.54
CA PHE A 385 35.82 -14.49 18.21
C PHE A 385 34.34 -14.35 18.64
N ALA A 386 34.00 -13.39 19.50
CA ALA A 386 32.61 -13.14 19.88
C ALA A 386 31.76 -12.52 18.76
N ILE A 387 32.38 -11.77 17.83
CA ILE A 387 31.63 -10.98 16.83
C ILE A 387 30.92 -11.84 15.79
N THR A 388 31.50 -12.97 15.39
CA THR A 388 30.86 -13.90 14.43
C THR A 388 29.60 -14.50 15.01
N LYS A 389 29.65 -14.92 16.28
CA LYS A 389 28.49 -15.46 17.00
C LYS A 389 27.41 -14.42 17.22
N ALA A 390 27.79 -13.18 17.54
CA ALA A 390 26.85 -12.09 17.72
C ALA A 390 26.13 -11.79 16.39
N TRP A 391 26.83 -11.76 15.26
CA TRP A 391 26.16 -11.52 13.98
C TRP A 391 25.25 -12.66 13.57
N GLU A 392 25.70 -13.91 13.71
CA GLU A 392 24.89 -15.08 13.42
C GLU A 392 23.59 -15.07 14.24
N ALA A 393 23.65 -14.70 15.52
CA ALA A 393 22.47 -14.59 16.38
C ALA A 393 21.51 -13.46 15.93
N LEU A 394 22.01 -12.30 15.53
CA LEU A 394 21.14 -11.20 15.08
C LEU A 394 20.46 -11.46 13.74
N ARG A 395 21.09 -12.26 12.86
CA ARG A 395 20.53 -12.64 11.56
C ARG A 395 19.75 -13.95 11.58
N ASP A 396 19.43 -14.47 12.77
CA ASP A 396 18.72 -15.73 12.89
C ASP A 396 17.34 -15.65 12.19
N PRO A 397 17.03 -16.57 11.25
CA PRO A 397 15.74 -16.56 10.55
C PRO A 397 14.51 -16.72 11.44
N VAL A 398 14.65 -17.16 12.69
CA VAL A 398 13.54 -17.25 13.65
C VAL A 398 12.84 -15.89 13.79
N VAL A 399 13.54 -14.77 13.64
CA VAL A 399 12.95 -13.41 13.72
C VAL A 399 11.78 -13.18 12.74
N PHE A 400 11.78 -13.86 11.59
CA PHE A 400 10.72 -13.72 10.58
C PHE A 400 9.50 -14.61 10.83
N LYS A 401 9.52 -15.41 11.91
CA LYS A 401 8.45 -16.35 12.25
C LYS A 401 7.96 -16.13 13.67
N GLU A 402 8.91 -16.02 14.59
CA GLU A 402 8.68 -15.92 16.03
C GLU A 402 9.61 -14.84 16.63
N PRO A 403 9.29 -13.54 16.45
CA PRO A 403 10.08 -12.44 17.00
C PRO A 403 10.28 -12.54 18.52
N GLU A 404 9.29 -13.07 19.24
CA GLU A 404 9.36 -13.28 20.68
C GLU A 404 10.44 -14.29 21.06
N THR A 405 10.39 -15.49 20.45
CA THR A 405 11.40 -16.54 20.61
C THR A 405 12.80 -16.01 20.26
N TYR A 406 12.92 -15.27 19.16
CA TYR A 406 14.17 -14.61 18.75
C TYR A 406 14.71 -13.68 19.84
N LEU A 407 13.87 -12.79 20.40
CA LEU A 407 14.29 -11.87 21.46
C LEU A 407 14.70 -12.61 22.74
N GLU A 408 14.03 -13.71 23.09
CA GLU A 408 14.46 -14.56 24.21
C GLU A 408 15.83 -15.22 23.97
N GLU A 409 16.08 -15.72 22.77
CA GLU A 409 17.35 -16.35 22.41
C GLU A 409 18.51 -15.35 22.45
N LEU A 410 18.28 -14.12 21.97
CA LEU A 410 19.26 -13.03 22.12
C LEU A 410 19.59 -12.76 23.60
N ARG A 411 18.59 -12.71 24.49
CA ARG A 411 18.82 -12.54 25.94
C ARG A 411 19.60 -13.71 26.53
N LYS A 412 19.23 -14.94 26.19
CA LYS A 412 19.89 -16.18 26.66
C LYS A 412 21.34 -16.27 26.21
N SER A 413 21.68 -15.71 25.03
CA SER A 413 23.04 -15.72 24.49
C SER A 413 24.05 -14.94 25.34
N LYS A 414 23.60 -13.93 26.09
CA LYS A 414 24.44 -12.97 26.85
C LYS A 414 25.47 -12.22 25.99
N LEU A 415 25.29 -12.21 24.66
CA LEU A 415 26.16 -11.48 23.73
C LEU A 415 25.76 -9.99 23.61
N PHE A 416 24.51 -9.67 23.98
CA PHE A 416 23.91 -8.36 23.80
C PHE A 416 23.47 -7.77 25.15
N PRO A 417 23.63 -6.46 25.36
CA PRO A 417 22.97 -5.74 26.46
C PRO A 417 21.43 -5.81 26.33
N ASP A 418 20.72 -5.83 27.46
CA ASP A 418 19.25 -5.90 27.47
C ASP A 418 18.60 -4.69 26.78
N ASN A 419 19.11 -3.48 27.03
CA ASN A 419 18.62 -2.26 26.40
C ASN A 419 18.79 -2.25 24.86
N PHE A 420 19.83 -2.93 24.34
CA PHE A 420 19.98 -3.12 22.90
C PHE A 420 18.90 -4.05 22.36
N ILE A 421 18.60 -5.15 23.05
CA ILE A 421 17.55 -6.09 22.65
C ILE A 421 16.18 -5.38 22.65
N GLU A 422 15.91 -4.56 23.67
CA GLU A 422 14.70 -3.74 23.77
C GLU A 422 14.61 -2.68 22.67
N SER A 423 15.74 -2.24 22.12
CA SER A 423 15.78 -1.26 21.02
C SER A 423 15.33 -1.83 19.67
N LEU A 424 15.31 -3.15 19.47
CA LEU A 424 15.09 -3.75 18.14
C LEU A 424 13.66 -3.57 17.63
N PHE A 425 12.68 -3.72 18.50
CA PHE A 425 11.25 -3.66 18.16
C PHE A 425 10.49 -2.71 19.07
N TYR A 426 9.60 -1.93 18.48
CA TYR A 426 8.48 -1.35 19.19
C TYR A 426 7.41 -2.43 19.35
N HIS A 427 7.19 -2.86 20.60
CA HIS A 427 6.22 -3.89 20.93
C HIS A 427 4.86 -3.27 21.24
N LYS A 428 3.84 -3.66 20.48
CA LYS A 428 2.50 -3.11 20.60
C LYS A 428 1.56 -4.11 21.27
N SER A 429 1.35 -3.97 22.59
CA SER A 429 0.55 -4.92 23.38
C SER A 429 -0.97 -4.65 23.39
N GLU A 430 -1.43 -3.41 23.16
CA GLU A 430 -2.78 -3.00 23.64
C GLU A 430 -3.80 -2.52 22.60
N GLN A 431 -3.48 -2.43 21.31
CA GLN A 431 -4.47 -2.02 20.30
C GLN A 431 -4.49 -2.97 19.09
N SER A 432 -5.67 -3.31 18.58
CA SER A 432 -5.82 -4.21 17.43
C SER A 432 -5.49 -3.54 16.08
N LYS A 433 -5.45 -2.20 15.99
CA LYS A 433 -5.16 -1.47 14.74
C LYS A 433 -4.27 -0.25 14.98
N PHE A 434 -3.05 -0.27 14.46
CA PHE A 434 -2.12 0.86 14.47
C PHE A 434 -1.39 0.87 13.13
N THR A 435 -1.30 2.05 12.55
CA THR A 435 -0.47 2.28 11.37
C THR A 435 0.73 3.08 11.86
N PRO A 436 1.94 2.52 11.84
CA PRO A 436 3.11 3.26 12.30
C PRO A 436 3.47 4.38 11.33
N TYR A 437 3.80 5.53 11.89
CA TYR A 437 4.39 6.66 11.21
C TYR A 437 5.81 6.89 11.71
N LEU A 438 6.59 7.67 10.95
CA LEU A 438 7.85 8.23 11.39
C LEU A 438 7.67 9.70 11.70
N LYS A 439 8.26 10.14 12.81
CA LYS A 439 8.33 11.55 13.23
C LYS A 439 9.78 11.97 13.33
N LEU A 440 10.10 13.15 12.79
CA LEU A 440 11.37 13.82 13.06
C LEU A 440 11.25 14.63 14.36
N GLU A 441 11.97 14.22 15.39
CA GLU A 441 12.11 14.96 16.66
C GLU A 441 13.51 15.56 16.78
N GLU A 442 13.65 16.65 17.55
CA GLU A 442 14.93 17.30 17.82
C GLU A 442 15.16 17.43 19.32
N GLU A 443 16.25 16.84 19.82
CA GLU A 443 16.67 16.86 21.23
C GLU A 443 18.15 17.23 21.28
N ASP A 444 18.51 18.23 22.10
CA ASP A 444 19.89 18.77 22.22
C ASP A 444 20.56 19.10 20.86
N GLY A 445 19.79 19.60 19.89
CA GLY A 445 20.27 19.94 18.54
C GLY A 445 20.58 18.72 17.66
N LYS A 446 20.26 17.50 18.10
CA LYS A 446 20.31 16.27 17.30
C LYS A 446 18.91 15.91 16.84
N LYS A 447 18.83 15.40 15.61
CA LYS A 447 17.56 15.01 14.99
C LYS A 447 17.39 13.49 14.99
N PHE A 448 16.23 13.03 15.43
CA PHE A 448 15.89 11.61 15.57
C PHE A 448 14.65 11.30 14.73
N LEU A 449 14.67 10.15 14.05
CA LEU A 449 13.51 9.62 13.34
C LEU A 449 12.90 8.48 14.15
N ILE A 450 11.83 8.76 14.87
CA ILE A 450 11.20 7.84 15.81
C ILE A 450 9.92 7.22 15.25
N ILE A 451 9.50 6.06 15.77
CA ILE A 451 8.16 5.53 15.50
C ILE A 451 7.13 6.44 16.17
N SER A 452 6.00 6.66 15.50
CA SER A 452 4.91 7.52 15.98
C SER A 452 3.56 7.04 15.43
N ASP A 453 2.48 7.70 15.83
CA ASP A 453 1.12 7.47 15.34
C ASP A 453 0.75 8.45 14.21
N SER A 454 -0.51 8.38 13.76
CA SER A 454 -1.02 9.27 12.71
C SER A 454 -1.24 10.71 13.14
N ILE A 455 -1.34 10.99 14.44
CA ILE A 455 -1.57 12.33 14.99
C ILE A 455 -0.26 13.12 14.98
N HIS A 456 0.81 12.49 15.47
CA HIS A 456 2.10 13.14 15.65
C HIS A 456 3.05 12.93 14.47
N GLY A 457 2.95 11.78 13.78
CA GLY A 457 3.89 11.35 12.75
C GLY A 457 3.78 12.11 11.42
N ASP A 458 4.92 12.25 10.75
CA ASP A 458 5.04 13.01 9.50
C ASP A 458 4.81 12.15 8.25
N THR A 459 5.29 10.89 8.26
CA THR A 459 5.27 9.99 7.09
C THR A 459 4.93 8.56 7.48
N ILE A 460 4.21 7.82 6.64
CA ILE A 460 3.84 6.42 6.93
C ILE A 460 5.10 5.56 6.93
N TYR A 461 5.32 4.79 7.99
CA TYR A 461 6.42 3.83 8.06
C TYR A 461 6.05 2.51 7.36
N SER A 462 6.31 2.43 6.06
CA SER A 462 5.88 1.31 5.21
C SER A 462 6.85 0.10 5.19
N TYR A 463 7.40 -0.32 6.34
CA TYR A 463 8.40 -1.40 6.42
C TYR A 463 7.85 -2.76 5.96
N GLN A 464 6.59 -3.09 6.25
CA GLN A 464 5.97 -4.35 5.82
C GLN A 464 5.94 -4.51 4.30
N ASN A 465 5.62 -3.43 3.57
CA ASN A 465 5.62 -3.43 2.11
C ASN A 465 7.01 -3.66 1.51
N ARG A 466 8.07 -3.45 2.31
CA ARG A 466 9.46 -3.71 1.91
C ARG A 466 9.88 -5.14 2.28
N LEU A 467 9.53 -5.62 3.48
CA LEU A 467 9.73 -7.03 3.87
C LEU A 467 9.03 -7.98 2.92
N TYR A 468 7.76 -7.68 2.64
CA TYR A 468 6.90 -8.53 1.86
C TYR A 468 5.93 -7.70 1.03
N PRO A 469 6.36 -7.27 -0.17
CA PRO A 469 5.51 -6.56 -1.12
C PRO A 469 4.18 -7.30 -1.37
N GLU A 470 3.09 -6.56 -1.54
CA GLU A 470 1.77 -7.12 -1.88
C GLU A 470 1.80 -8.11 -3.06
N SER A 471 2.65 -7.87 -4.06
CA SER A 471 2.81 -8.77 -5.21
C SER A 471 3.42 -10.13 -4.88
N LEU A 472 4.08 -10.24 -3.73
CA LEU A 472 4.71 -11.45 -3.22
C LEU A 472 3.85 -12.16 -2.18
N LYS A 473 2.88 -11.48 -1.57
CA LYS A 473 1.86 -12.09 -0.73
C LYS A 473 0.95 -12.97 -1.60
N ALA A 474 1.22 -14.26 -1.67
CA ALA A 474 0.31 -15.24 -2.27
C ALA A 474 0.12 -16.37 -1.25
N ASN A 475 -1.12 -16.79 -1.03
CA ASN A 475 -1.42 -17.88 -0.10
C ASN A 475 -0.90 -19.20 -0.67
N SER A 476 -0.36 -20.04 0.21
CA SER A 476 0.41 -21.27 -0.02
C SER A 476 -0.31 -22.42 -0.77
N GLY A 477 -1.39 -22.16 -1.51
CA GLY A 477 -2.18 -23.17 -2.23
C GLY A 477 -2.12 -23.08 -3.76
N GLY A 478 -1.27 -22.22 -4.34
CA GLY A 478 -1.45 -21.80 -5.73
C GLY A 478 -2.64 -20.86 -5.86
N TYR A 479 -2.92 -20.07 -4.82
CA TYR A 479 -3.96 -19.06 -4.82
C TYR A 479 -3.38 -17.71 -4.36
N ASP A 480 -3.77 -16.60 -4.96
CA ASP A 480 -3.36 -15.28 -4.45
C ASP A 480 -4.04 -14.96 -3.09
N LEU A 481 -3.70 -13.83 -2.47
CA LEU A 481 -4.34 -13.35 -1.22
C LEU A 481 -5.87 -13.29 -1.27
N GLU A 482 -6.44 -13.32 -2.47
CA GLU A 482 -7.86 -13.17 -2.76
C GLU A 482 -8.53 -14.52 -3.05
N GLY A 483 -7.79 -15.63 -2.91
CA GLY A 483 -8.30 -16.98 -3.16
C GLY A 483 -8.59 -17.28 -4.63
N ASN A 484 -7.89 -16.61 -5.56
CA ASN A 484 -7.91 -16.93 -6.99
C ASN A 484 -6.85 -17.96 -7.31
N GLU A 485 -7.22 -19.04 -7.99
CA GLU A 485 -6.27 -20.08 -8.42
C GLU A 485 -5.29 -19.44 -9.39
N ILE A 486 -4.04 -19.32 -8.97
CA ILE A 486 -2.95 -18.90 -9.84
C ILE A 486 -2.70 -20.08 -10.78
N SER A 487 -3.37 -20.02 -11.93
CA SER A 487 -3.24 -21.01 -13.00
C SER A 487 -1.77 -21.23 -13.30
N LEU A 488 -1.33 -22.51 -13.33
CA LEU A 488 0.03 -23.01 -13.66
C LEU A 488 1.05 -21.88 -13.81
N LEU A 489 1.46 -21.32 -12.67
CA LEU A 489 2.59 -20.41 -12.63
C LEU A 489 3.76 -21.08 -13.32
N ASP A 490 4.51 -20.31 -14.11
CA ASP A 490 5.82 -20.76 -14.54
C ASP A 490 6.58 -21.29 -13.31
N PRO A 491 7.22 -22.48 -13.37
CA PRO A 491 7.83 -23.12 -12.20
C PRO A 491 8.81 -22.21 -11.43
N LYS A 492 9.46 -21.26 -12.10
CA LYS A 492 10.36 -20.29 -11.44
C LYS A 492 9.57 -19.29 -10.62
N THR A 493 8.43 -18.81 -11.13
CA THR A 493 7.53 -17.89 -10.42
C THR A 493 6.96 -18.55 -9.16
N ASP A 494 6.47 -19.78 -9.26
CA ASP A 494 5.98 -20.57 -8.12
C ASP A 494 7.06 -20.78 -7.05
N SER A 495 8.30 -21.03 -7.48
CA SER A 495 9.44 -21.19 -6.58
C SER A 495 9.74 -19.91 -5.76
N ILE A 496 9.57 -18.73 -6.35
CA ILE A 496 9.72 -17.43 -5.65
C ILE A 496 8.70 -17.32 -4.52
N TYR A 497 7.43 -17.54 -4.83
CA TYR A 497 6.35 -17.49 -3.86
C TYR A 497 6.54 -18.51 -2.73
N LYS A 498 6.83 -19.76 -3.08
CA LYS A 498 7.08 -20.82 -2.10
C LYS A 498 8.21 -20.46 -1.15
N LEU A 499 9.33 -19.93 -1.66
CA LEU A 499 10.45 -19.58 -0.80
C LEU A 499 10.12 -18.41 0.13
N TYR A 500 9.47 -17.36 -0.36
CA TYR A 500 9.03 -16.25 0.49
C TYR A 500 8.09 -16.72 1.60
N ASN A 501 7.08 -17.53 1.27
CA ASN A 501 6.14 -18.08 2.26
C ASN A 501 6.81 -19.01 3.28
N GLN A 502 7.92 -19.66 2.92
CA GLN A 502 8.69 -20.46 3.89
C GLN A 502 9.52 -19.62 4.85
N LEU A 503 10.01 -18.46 4.38
CA LEU A 503 10.83 -17.55 5.17
C LEU A 503 9.97 -16.64 6.05
N LEU A 504 8.84 -16.18 5.53
CA LEU A 504 7.89 -15.30 6.19
C LEU A 504 6.46 -15.84 6.03
N PRO A 505 6.07 -16.87 6.81
CA PRO A 505 4.76 -17.51 6.70
C PRO A 505 3.61 -16.64 7.23
N GLU A 506 3.88 -15.80 8.24
CA GLU A 506 2.88 -14.98 8.93
C GLU A 506 3.37 -13.52 9.01
N PRO A 507 3.28 -12.73 7.92
CA PRO A 507 3.75 -11.35 7.91
C PRO A 507 3.04 -10.45 8.94
N GLU A 508 1.87 -10.85 9.43
CA GLU A 508 1.07 -10.12 10.42
C GLU A 508 1.71 -10.09 11.81
N ILE A 509 2.67 -10.96 12.14
CA ILE A 509 3.43 -10.89 13.41
C ILE A 509 4.09 -9.52 13.60
N PHE A 510 4.46 -8.89 12.48
CA PHE A 510 5.07 -7.58 12.45
C PHE A 510 4.08 -6.44 12.67
N ASN A 511 2.77 -6.70 12.82
CA ASN A 511 1.80 -5.71 13.33
C ASN A 511 1.97 -5.49 14.84
N THR A 512 2.44 -6.51 15.56
CA THR A 512 2.70 -6.49 17.00
C THR A 512 4.15 -6.13 17.30
N TYR A 513 5.09 -6.77 16.57
CA TYR A 513 6.52 -6.51 16.68
C TYR A 513 6.96 -5.58 15.55
N ILE A 514 6.85 -4.27 15.75
CA ILE A 514 7.19 -3.29 14.71
C ILE A 514 8.71 -3.03 14.77
N PRO A 515 9.50 -3.42 13.77
CA PRO A 515 10.96 -3.26 13.81
C PRO A 515 11.31 -1.78 13.74
N ARG A 516 12.10 -1.29 14.70
CA ARG A 516 12.59 0.08 14.68
C ARG A 516 13.42 0.32 13.43
N ARG A 517 13.39 1.57 12.93
CA ARG A 517 13.92 1.95 11.62
C ARG A 517 15.37 1.48 11.39
N ASP A 518 16.24 1.75 12.36
CA ASP A 518 17.66 1.45 12.20
C ASP A 518 17.92 -0.06 12.22
N PHE A 519 17.30 -0.80 13.15
CA PHE A 519 17.34 -2.27 13.13
C PHE A 519 16.77 -2.85 11.82
N PHE A 520 15.66 -2.29 11.35
CA PHE A 520 15.00 -2.75 10.13
C PHE A 520 15.92 -2.66 8.90
N TYR A 521 16.53 -1.49 8.70
CA TYR A 521 17.34 -1.23 7.52
C TYR A 521 18.76 -1.78 7.60
N ASP A 522 19.35 -1.80 8.79
CA ASP A 522 20.76 -2.21 8.95
C ASP A 522 20.91 -3.71 9.19
N VAL A 523 19.88 -4.39 9.72
CA VAL A 523 20.00 -5.81 10.13
C VAL A 523 18.86 -6.66 9.58
N LEU A 524 17.60 -6.35 9.92
CA LEU A 524 16.48 -7.27 9.65
C LEU A 524 16.24 -7.48 8.14
N TYR A 525 16.08 -6.41 7.37
CA TYR A 525 15.83 -6.54 5.93
C TYR A 525 17.02 -7.12 5.15
N PRO A 526 18.29 -6.69 5.40
CA PRO A 526 19.46 -7.35 4.83
C PRO A 526 19.50 -8.86 5.12
N SER A 527 19.22 -9.27 6.36
CA SER A 527 19.20 -10.69 6.76
C SER A 527 18.18 -11.51 5.97
N LEU A 528 16.98 -10.95 5.72
CA LEU A 528 15.98 -11.59 4.87
C LEU A 528 16.51 -11.78 3.45
N ALA A 529 17.11 -10.73 2.88
CA ALA A 529 17.60 -10.73 1.51
C ALA A 529 18.77 -11.73 1.34
N GLU A 530 19.73 -11.74 2.26
CA GLU A 530 20.84 -12.68 2.34
C GLU A 530 20.34 -14.12 2.40
N ASN A 531 19.42 -14.42 3.31
CA ASN A 531 18.84 -15.74 3.49
C ASN A 531 18.07 -16.17 2.24
N PHE A 532 17.28 -15.27 1.65
CA PHE A 532 16.56 -15.54 0.42
C PHE A 532 17.52 -15.93 -0.71
N VAL A 533 18.58 -15.16 -0.94
CA VAL A 533 19.58 -15.46 -1.99
C VAL A 533 20.30 -16.77 -1.70
N ALA A 534 20.75 -17.00 -0.46
CA ALA A 534 21.45 -18.22 -0.09
C ALA A 534 20.57 -19.47 -0.27
N ARG A 535 19.29 -19.38 0.12
CA ARG A 535 18.28 -20.43 -0.10
C ARG A 535 17.98 -20.60 -1.58
N TRP A 536 17.88 -19.52 -2.36
CA TRP A 536 17.67 -19.60 -3.81
C TRP A 536 18.78 -20.39 -4.51
N ILE A 537 20.04 -20.12 -4.15
CA ILE A 537 21.20 -20.85 -4.68
C ILE A 537 21.08 -22.34 -4.35
N ARG A 538 20.81 -22.70 -3.10
CA ARG A 538 20.73 -24.11 -2.70
C ARG A 538 19.50 -24.82 -3.26
N ASP A 539 18.32 -24.25 -3.06
CA ASP A 539 17.03 -24.90 -3.28
C ASP A 539 16.63 -24.87 -4.76
N ILE A 540 16.95 -23.79 -5.48
CA ILE A 540 16.47 -23.57 -6.85
C ILE A 540 17.57 -23.71 -7.89
N ILE A 541 18.80 -23.26 -7.61
CA ILE A 541 19.91 -23.44 -8.55
C ILE A 541 20.50 -24.85 -8.45
N PHE A 542 20.66 -25.37 -7.23
CA PHE A 542 21.18 -26.71 -6.97
C PHE A 542 20.11 -27.73 -6.58
N GLU A 543 18.83 -27.43 -6.85
CA GLU A 543 17.70 -28.37 -6.71
C GLU A 543 17.59 -28.99 -5.29
N GLY A 544 17.90 -28.21 -4.25
CA GLY A 544 17.77 -28.63 -2.85
C GLY A 544 18.87 -29.59 -2.37
N LYS A 545 19.93 -29.81 -3.15
CA LYS A 545 21.07 -30.63 -2.75
C LYS A 545 21.76 -30.04 -1.52
N ASP A 546 22.23 -30.92 -0.63
CA ASP A 546 23.07 -30.49 0.49
C ASP A 546 24.43 -29.96 0.00
N TRP A 547 25.10 -29.14 0.82
CA TRP A 547 26.37 -28.52 0.44
C TRP A 547 27.50 -29.53 0.19
N LYS A 548 27.46 -30.73 0.78
CA LYS A 548 28.46 -31.77 0.55
C LYS A 548 28.31 -32.36 -0.85
N ALA A 549 27.07 -32.63 -1.27
CA ALA A 549 26.74 -33.04 -2.62
C ALA A 549 27.07 -31.94 -3.64
N ILE A 550 26.72 -30.68 -3.35
CA ILE A 550 27.04 -29.54 -4.23
C ILE A 550 28.56 -29.44 -4.46
N LYS A 551 29.35 -29.53 -3.39
CA LYS A 551 30.82 -29.52 -3.49
C LYS A 551 31.35 -30.69 -4.32
N THR A 552 30.82 -31.89 -4.09
CA THR A 552 31.31 -33.12 -4.75
C THR A 552 31.01 -33.11 -6.25
N PHE A 553 29.80 -32.71 -6.66
CA PHE A 553 29.37 -32.80 -8.05
C PHE A 553 29.69 -31.54 -8.88
N TYR A 554 29.73 -30.37 -8.25
CA TYR A 554 29.88 -29.08 -8.96
C TYR A 554 31.18 -28.34 -8.60
N GLY A 555 31.97 -28.86 -7.66
CA GLY A 555 33.17 -28.17 -7.15
C GLY A 555 32.84 -26.83 -6.50
N PHE A 556 31.60 -26.64 -6.04
CA PHE A 556 31.06 -25.38 -5.55
C PHE A 556 30.79 -25.48 -4.04
N GLU A 557 31.31 -24.55 -3.26
CA GLU A 557 31.09 -24.54 -1.81
C GLU A 557 30.94 -23.14 -1.23
N ARG A 558 30.25 -23.04 -0.09
CA ARG A 558 30.13 -21.80 0.66
C ARG A 558 31.38 -21.56 1.48
N LEU A 559 31.95 -20.36 1.40
CA LEU A 559 33.10 -19.99 2.22
C LEU A 559 32.64 -19.49 3.59
N LEU A 560 33.00 -20.23 4.64
CA LEU A 560 32.63 -19.92 6.03
C LEU A 560 33.84 -19.80 6.98
N ASP A 561 35.05 -20.12 6.49
CA ASP A 561 36.26 -20.09 7.30
C ASP A 561 36.82 -18.66 7.42
N PHE A 562 36.06 -17.80 8.10
CA PHE A 562 36.50 -16.43 8.37
C PHE A 562 37.62 -16.35 9.41
N LYS A 563 38.01 -17.45 10.06
CA LYS A 563 39.25 -17.47 10.86
C LYS A 563 40.47 -17.39 9.95
N LYS A 564 40.46 -18.15 8.85
CA LYS A 564 41.49 -18.07 7.82
C LYS A 564 41.36 -16.81 6.95
N TYR A 565 40.14 -16.49 6.53
CA TYR A 565 39.84 -15.37 5.62
C TYR A 565 39.18 -14.18 6.33
N ASN A 566 39.78 -13.75 7.44
CA ASN A 566 39.20 -12.76 8.35
C ASN A 566 38.84 -11.42 7.71
N LYS A 567 39.60 -10.93 6.73
CA LYS A 567 39.32 -9.66 6.03
C LYS A 567 38.10 -9.73 5.11
N LEU A 568 37.62 -10.94 4.79
CA LEU A 568 36.38 -11.12 4.01
C LEU A 568 35.13 -10.93 4.87
N TYR A 569 35.22 -11.16 6.18
CA TYR A 569 34.07 -11.07 7.07
C TYR A 569 33.39 -9.70 6.96
N GLU A 570 32.08 -9.68 6.66
CA GLU A 570 31.28 -8.45 6.49
C GLU A 570 31.74 -7.48 5.38
N ARG A 571 32.63 -7.90 4.49
CA ARG A 571 33.06 -7.09 3.33
C ARG A 571 32.10 -7.21 2.14
N PHE A 572 31.51 -8.39 1.96
CA PHE A 572 30.40 -8.75 1.09
C PHE A 572 29.47 -9.68 1.89
N ASP A 573 28.24 -9.82 1.45
CA ASP A 573 27.21 -10.51 2.22
C ASP A 573 27.31 -12.04 2.09
N LEU A 574 27.64 -12.54 0.89
CA LEU A 574 27.79 -13.98 0.63
C LEU A 574 29.08 -14.30 -0.13
N TYR A 575 29.70 -15.42 0.23
CA TYR A 575 30.94 -15.92 -0.38
C TYR A 575 30.83 -17.39 -0.81
N TYR A 576 31.28 -17.67 -2.02
CA TYR A 576 31.34 -19.02 -2.58
C TYR A 576 32.67 -19.26 -3.30
N ILE A 577 33.12 -20.51 -3.30
CA ILE A 577 34.33 -20.94 -3.99
C ILE A 577 33.94 -21.95 -5.07
N LYS A 578 34.54 -21.78 -6.26
CA LYS A 578 34.45 -22.74 -7.36
C LYS A 578 35.83 -22.92 -7.99
N GLY A 579 36.46 -24.08 -7.74
CA GLY A 579 37.88 -24.26 -8.07
C GLY A 579 38.73 -23.20 -7.37
N ASN A 580 39.54 -22.45 -8.14
CA ASN A 580 40.35 -21.34 -7.61
C ASN A 580 39.69 -19.95 -7.80
N THR A 581 38.37 -19.91 -8.02
CA THR A 581 37.61 -18.66 -8.13
C THR A 581 36.84 -18.37 -6.84
N LEU A 582 37.03 -17.17 -6.30
CA LEU A 582 36.20 -16.62 -5.23
C LEU A 582 35.06 -15.79 -5.82
N LEU A 583 33.84 -16.11 -5.44
CA LEU A 583 32.61 -15.42 -5.83
C LEU A 583 32.09 -14.62 -4.63
N CYS A 584 32.05 -13.30 -4.76
CA CYS A 584 31.59 -12.36 -3.75
C CYS A 584 30.24 -11.78 -4.18
N ILE A 585 29.19 -11.94 -3.37
CA ILE A 585 27.86 -11.39 -3.67
C ILE A 585 27.50 -10.37 -2.59
N ASP A 586 27.17 -9.16 -3.04
CA ASP A 586 26.66 -8.05 -2.24
C ASP A 586 25.17 -7.91 -2.57
N VAL A 587 24.31 -8.37 -1.67
CA VAL A 587 22.86 -8.32 -1.79
C VAL A 587 22.38 -6.91 -1.44
N LYS A 588 22.14 -6.11 -2.47
CA LYS A 588 21.68 -4.75 -2.32
C LYS A 588 20.17 -4.69 -2.14
N ALA A 589 19.78 -4.05 -1.06
CA ALA A 589 18.43 -3.58 -0.81
C ALA A 589 18.14 -2.29 -1.61
N TRP A 590 18.01 -2.35 -2.94
CA TRP A 590 17.73 -1.14 -3.72
C TRP A 590 16.37 -0.54 -3.33
N SER A 591 16.37 0.74 -2.94
CA SER A 591 15.12 1.49 -2.84
C SER A 591 14.51 1.66 -4.23
N LYS A 592 13.17 1.77 -4.32
CA LYS A 592 12.47 2.15 -5.57
C LYS A 592 13.08 3.40 -6.23
N THR A 593 13.68 4.29 -5.43
CA THR A 593 14.29 5.57 -5.82
C THR A 593 15.75 5.48 -6.28
N SER A 594 16.49 4.41 -5.97
CA SER A 594 17.90 4.26 -6.38
C SER A 594 18.13 4.05 -7.88
N GLY A 595 17.07 4.18 -8.69
CA GLY A 595 17.16 4.38 -10.12
C GLY A 595 17.62 3.14 -10.89
N ASN A 596 17.59 3.24 -12.20
CA ASN A 596 17.99 2.16 -13.10
C ASN A 596 19.52 1.97 -13.20
N ARG A 597 20.33 2.70 -12.40
CA ARG A 597 21.79 2.71 -12.45
C ARG A 597 22.40 2.86 -11.06
N LEU A 598 23.39 2.01 -10.75
CA LEU A 598 24.23 2.17 -9.55
C LEU A 598 24.98 3.51 -9.61
N SER A 599 25.20 4.13 -8.44
CA SER A 599 26.06 5.31 -8.38
C SER A 599 27.49 4.93 -8.74
N LYS A 600 28.23 5.87 -9.36
CA LYS A 600 29.65 5.66 -9.66
C LYS A 600 30.44 5.31 -8.40
N GLU A 601 30.13 5.98 -7.29
CA GLU A 601 30.78 5.75 -6.01
C GLU A 601 30.57 4.31 -5.49
N THR A 602 29.37 3.76 -5.61
CA THR A 602 29.11 2.36 -5.22
C THR A 602 29.92 1.39 -6.09
N VAL A 603 29.99 1.64 -7.40
CA VAL A 603 30.77 0.82 -8.33
C VAL A 603 32.26 0.87 -8.00
N GLU A 604 32.83 2.06 -7.78
CA GLU A 604 34.25 2.19 -7.43
C GLU A 604 34.56 1.56 -6.06
N LYS A 605 33.75 1.80 -5.02
CA LYS A 605 33.91 1.15 -3.71
C LYS A 605 33.93 -0.38 -3.82
N SER A 606 33.05 -0.95 -4.64
CA SER A 606 33.02 -2.40 -4.85
C SER A 606 34.24 -2.92 -5.63
N LYS A 607 34.76 -2.15 -6.60
CA LYS A 607 36.01 -2.50 -7.28
C LYS A 607 37.20 -2.48 -6.33
N ASP A 608 37.29 -1.46 -5.47
CA ASP A 608 38.36 -1.35 -4.48
C ASP A 608 38.33 -2.53 -3.50
N LYS A 609 37.14 -2.94 -3.04
CA LYS A 609 36.97 -4.15 -2.23
C LYS A 609 37.54 -5.39 -2.92
N LEU A 610 37.22 -5.60 -4.21
CA LEU A 610 37.71 -6.76 -4.98
C LEU A 610 39.24 -6.71 -5.17
N ASN A 611 39.80 -5.55 -5.48
CA ASN A 611 41.25 -5.37 -5.64
C ASN A 611 42.00 -5.71 -4.35
N ILE A 612 41.47 -5.29 -3.19
CA ILE A 612 42.06 -5.63 -1.90
C ILE A 612 42.00 -7.14 -1.64
N ILE A 613 40.88 -7.81 -1.99
CA ILE A 613 40.75 -9.26 -1.84
C ILE A 613 41.79 -10.00 -2.68
N VAL A 614 41.98 -9.60 -3.94
CA VAL A 614 43.00 -10.18 -4.83
C VAL A 614 44.41 -10.02 -4.24
N SER A 615 44.70 -8.87 -3.64
CA SER A 615 45.99 -8.61 -3.00
C SER A 615 46.20 -9.41 -1.71
N ASP A 616 45.14 -9.58 -0.91
CA ASP A 616 45.23 -10.19 0.42
C ASP A 616 45.17 -11.72 0.40
N TYR A 617 44.56 -12.31 -0.64
CA TYR A 617 44.33 -13.74 -0.76
C TYR A 617 44.74 -14.26 -2.15
N PRO A 618 46.05 -14.30 -2.45
CA PRO A 618 46.56 -14.67 -3.78
C PRO A 618 46.32 -16.14 -4.15
N GLU A 619 45.89 -16.99 -3.21
CA GLU A 619 45.48 -18.37 -3.51
C GLU A 619 44.24 -18.45 -4.43
N PHE A 620 43.44 -17.39 -4.50
CA PHE A 620 42.34 -17.29 -5.44
C PHE A 620 42.84 -16.71 -6.77
N SER A 621 42.96 -17.55 -7.79
CA SER A 621 43.36 -17.15 -9.14
C SER A 621 42.41 -16.15 -9.80
N ASN A 622 41.16 -16.08 -9.33
CA ASN A 622 40.12 -15.21 -9.87
C ASN A 622 39.17 -14.77 -8.75
N VAL A 623 38.74 -13.50 -8.76
CA VAL A 623 37.83 -12.94 -7.76
C VAL A 623 36.75 -12.14 -8.48
N ARG A 624 35.49 -12.57 -8.37
CA ARG A 624 34.35 -11.94 -9.07
C ARG A 624 33.37 -11.37 -8.06
N GLY A 625 32.87 -10.16 -8.32
CA GLY A 625 31.87 -9.50 -7.48
C GLY A 625 30.52 -9.41 -8.18
N LEU A 626 29.42 -9.61 -7.45
CA LEU A 626 28.05 -9.38 -7.92
C LEU A 626 27.31 -8.44 -6.96
N LEU A 627 26.83 -7.31 -7.48
CA LEU A 627 25.90 -6.42 -6.80
C LEU A 627 24.47 -6.86 -7.16
N LEU A 628 23.89 -7.70 -6.32
CA LEU A 628 22.62 -8.36 -6.57
C LEU A 628 21.48 -7.62 -5.88
N ASN A 629 20.54 -7.10 -6.63
CA ASN A 629 19.31 -6.58 -6.05
C ASN A 629 18.27 -7.69 -5.87
N LEU A 630 17.65 -7.78 -4.69
CA LEU A 630 16.68 -8.84 -4.41
C LEU A 630 15.49 -8.79 -5.39
N HIS A 631 14.91 -7.62 -5.62
CA HIS A 631 13.85 -7.46 -6.61
C HIS A 631 13.76 -6.06 -7.22
N ALA A 632 13.42 -5.96 -8.51
CA ALA A 632 13.17 -4.68 -9.19
C ALA A 632 11.91 -4.72 -10.05
N ARG A 633 11.42 -3.55 -10.47
CA ARG A 633 10.28 -3.48 -11.41
C ARG A 633 10.63 -3.95 -12.83
N GLN A 634 11.90 -3.90 -13.21
CA GLN A 634 12.37 -4.26 -14.55
C GLN A 634 13.69 -5.02 -14.41
N GLU A 635 13.93 -5.93 -15.35
CA GLU A 635 15.19 -6.66 -15.43
C GLU A 635 16.37 -5.70 -15.61
N LYS A 636 17.48 -6.04 -14.97
CA LYS A 636 18.74 -5.32 -15.01
C LYS A 636 19.85 -6.35 -15.04
N ASP A 637 20.75 -6.18 -15.99
CA ASP A 637 21.99 -6.93 -16.09
C ASP A 637 23.06 -5.99 -16.67
N ASN A 638 24.10 -5.69 -15.88
CA ASN A 638 25.23 -4.88 -16.30
C ASN A 638 26.54 -5.55 -15.87
N GLN A 639 27.52 -5.52 -16.77
CA GLN A 639 28.89 -5.93 -16.48
C GLN A 639 29.80 -4.70 -16.42
N TYR A 640 30.58 -4.59 -15.34
CA TYR A 640 31.56 -3.53 -15.12
C TYR A 640 32.99 -4.12 -15.11
N PRO A 641 33.92 -3.56 -15.91
CA PRO A 641 35.32 -3.97 -15.86
C PRO A 641 35.99 -3.65 -14.51
N PRO A 642 36.90 -4.51 -13.98
CA PRO A 642 37.38 -5.74 -14.61
C PRO A 642 36.65 -7.04 -14.20
N MET A 643 35.92 -7.12 -13.07
CA MET A 643 35.31 -8.38 -12.59
C MET A 643 34.02 -8.18 -11.77
N LEU A 644 33.33 -7.04 -11.96
CA LEU A 644 32.14 -6.67 -11.18
C LEU A 644 30.88 -6.76 -12.04
N TYR A 645 29.84 -7.40 -11.51
CA TYR A 645 28.55 -7.56 -12.16
C TYR A 645 27.48 -6.89 -11.32
N SER A 646 26.36 -6.50 -11.93
CA SER A 646 25.17 -6.08 -11.20
C SER A 646 23.93 -6.54 -11.91
N GLY A 647 22.91 -6.93 -11.15
CA GLY A 647 21.60 -7.20 -11.71
C GLY A 647 20.60 -7.53 -10.62
N ASN A 648 19.47 -8.10 -11.00
CA ASN A 648 18.43 -8.49 -10.04
C ASN A 648 18.42 -10.01 -9.84
N LEU A 649 17.92 -10.45 -8.69
CA LEU A 649 17.47 -11.82 -8.49
C LEU A 649 16.07 -12.00 -9.09
N ILE A 650 15.16 -11.07 -8.78
CA ILE A 650 13.77 -11.09 -9.23
C ILE A 650 13.43 -9.79 -9.95
N TYR A 651 12.59 -9.84 -10.99
CA TYR A 651 11.91 -8.67 -11.52
C TYR A 651 10.40 -8.91 -11.69
N PHE A 652 9.62 -7.86 -11.85
CA PHE A 652 8.17 -7.98 -12.05
C PHE A 652 7.80 -7.82 -13.52
N ASP A 653 6.99 -8.73 -14.06
CA ASP A 653 6.51 -8.67 -15.44
C ASP A 653 5.41 -7.60 -15.63
N ASN A 654 4.83 -7.53 -16.83
CA ASN A 654 3.75 -6.57 -17.12
C ASN A 654 2.45 -6.84 -16.34
N HIS A 655 2.27 -8.05 -15.80
CA HIS A 655 1.15 -8.46 -14.96
C HIS A 655 1.48 -8.37 -13.47
N ASN A 656 2.68 -7.88 -13.12
CA ASN A 656 3.18 -7.75 -11.76
C ASN A 656 3.46 -9.10 -11.06
N PHE A 657 3.69 -10.17 -11.84
CA PHE A 657 4.19 -11.44 -11.34
C PHE A 657 5.73 -11.40 -11.19
N PRO A 658 6.28 -12.01 -10.14
CA PRO A 658 7.71 -12.09 -9.95
C PRO A 658 8.33 -13.10 -10.90
N VAL A 659 9.43 -12.74 -11.54
CA VAL A 659 10.18 -13.55 -12.50
C VAL A 659 11.63 -13.63 -12.06
N GLU A 660 12.22 -14.82 -12.11
CA GLU A 660 13.66 -15.02 -11.86
C GLU A 660 14.46 -14.35 -12.98
N SER A 661 15.45 -13.52 -12.61
CA SER A 661 16.45 -13.01 -13.52
C SER A 661 17.61 -13.99 -13.66
N ASP A 662 18.14 -14.15 -14.86
CA ASP A 662 19.26 -15.06 -15.14
C ASP A 662 20.60 -14.55 -14.59
N THR A 663 20.66 -13.30 -14.08
CA THR A 663 21.88 -12.65 -13.57
C THR A 663 22.66 -13.55 -12.61
N LEU A 664 21.99 -14.12 -11.60
CA LEU A 664 22.67 -14.92 -10.58
C LEU A 664 23.20 -16.24 -11.18
N ARG A 665 22.42 -16.92 -12.01
CA ARG A 665 22.87 -18.16 -12.68
C ARG A 665 24.06 -17.87 -13.60
N ASN A 666 23.98 -16.81 -14.39
CA ASN A 666 25.07 -16.39 -15.27
C ASN A 666 26.32 -16.05 -14.47
N PHE A 667 26.19 -15.37 -13.32
CA PHE A 667 27.32 -15.07 -12.46
C PHE A 667 27.98 -16.35 -11.92
N LEU A 668 27.22 -17.33 -11.40
CA LEU A 668 27.75 -18.56 -10.82
C LEU A 668 28.32 -19.55 -11.86
N PHE A 669 27.83 -19.54 -13.10
CA PHE A 669 28.16 -20.54 -14.13
C PHE A 669 28.82 -20.00 -15.40
N GLN A 670 29.00 -18.68 -15.58
CA GLN A 670 29.73 -18.15 -16.73
C GLN A 670 31.06 -18.88 -16.88
N LYS A 671 31.24 -19.52 -18.04
CA LYS A 671 32.52 -20.10 -18.43
C LYS A 671 33.50 -18.96 -18.65
N GLU A 672 34.71 -19.11 -18.11
CA GLU A 672 35.83 -18.24 -18.44
C GLU A 672 35.96 -18.21 -19.97
N LYS A 673 35.97 -17.00 -20.55
CA LYS A 673 36.18 -16.82 -21.98
C LYS A 673 37.65 -16.98 -22.30
#